data_AF-A0A8T0R4Z1-F1
#
_entry.id   AF-A0A8T0R4Z1-F1
#
_cell.length_a   1.000
_cell.length_b   1.000
_cell.length_c   1.000
_cell.angle_alpha   90.00
_cell.angle_beta   90.00
_cell.angle_gamma   90.00
#
_symmetry.space_group_name_H-M   'P 1'
#
loop_
_entity.id
_entity.type
_entity.pdbx_description
1 polymer ?
#
loop_
_entity_poly.entity_id
_entity_poly.type
_entity_poly.pdbx_seq_one_letter_code
_entity_poly.pdbx_strand_id
1 'polypeptide(L)'
;MGLGSRQKKEGKKNMGGPLSQLCTARRLPSAIPPPPPAANRRTHAPPASPLVSIHPRIPRHLPHSSPPKTLNPIPYLAAAAMQSLALTSPSLPAAGPVPGRRGLQRVRATAVSDEPKLNKYSARITEPKSQGASQAVLYGVGLTDADLRKPQVGVSSVWYEGNTCNMHLLRLAEAVRDGVREAGMVGFRFNTVGVSDAISMGTRGMCYSLQSRDLIADSIETVMGAQHYDANISIPGCDKNMPGTIMAMGRLNRPSIMIYGGTIKPGHFQGNSFDIVSAFQCYGEYVSGSISDEQRKNVLRNSCPGAGACGGMYTANTMASAIETMGMSLPYSSSTPAEDPLKLEECRLAGKYLLELLKMDLKPRDIITEKSLRNAMVIVMALGGSTNAVLHLIAIARSVGLHLTLDDFQKVSDQVPFLADLKPSGKYVMEDLHKIGGTPAVIHYLLEQGLLDGDCMTVTGKTLAENAKIFPPLSEGQQIIRPLDNPIKSTGHIQILYGNLAPEGSVAKITGKEGLFFSGPALVFEGEEAMITAISENPATFKGKVVVIRGEGPKGGPGMPEMLTPTSAIMGAGLGKECALLTDGRFSGGSHGFVVGHICPEAQEGGPIGLVQNGDLITIDVVKRAIDVDLTEAQLEERRRKWSPPSYKATCGALWKYIKLVAPASRGCVTDE
;
A
#
# COMPACT_ATOMS: atom_id res chain seq x y z
N MET A 1 17.35 46.77 39.13
CA MET A 1 16.53 47.33 40.24
C MET A 1 15.19 46.61 40.17
N GLY A 2 14.69 45.77 41.06
CA GLY A 2 14.95 45.34 42.44
C GLY A 2 13.56 44.90 42.96
N LEU A 3 13.29 43.59 43.14
CA LEU A 3 13.18 42.90 44.45
C LEU A 3 12.33 43.68 45.48
N GLY A 4 11.30 43.19 46.16
CA GLY A 4 10.86 41.83 46.45
C GLY A 4 10.40 41.75 47.93
N SER A 5 9.23 41.14 48.15
CA SER A 5 8.94 40.17 49.25
C SER A 5 8.56 40.61 50.68
N ARG A 6 7.69 39.75 51.27
CA ARG A 6 7.55 39.27 52.68
C ARG A 6 6.76 40.12 53.70
N GLN A 7 6.06 39.59 54.72
CA GLN A 7 5.48 38.27 55.10
C GLN A 7 4.86 38.40 56.53
N LYS A 8 4.04 37.41 56.95
CA LYS A 8 3.70 36.90 58.33
C LYS A 8 2.47 37.51 59.05
N LYS A 9 1.41 36.70 59.33
CA LYS A 9 1.11 35.79 60.49
C LYS A 9 0.77 36.57 61.77
N GLU A 10 -0.22 36.28 62.63
CA GLU A 10 -0.91 35.04 63.10
C GLU A 10 -2.10 35.46 64.02
N GLY A 11 -3.10 34.60 64.30
CA GLY A 11 -3.98 34.76 65.50
C GLY A 11 -5.40 34.15 65.46
N LYS A 12 -5.63 33.09 66.26
CA LYS A 12 -6.90 32.34 66.48
C LYS A 12 -7.87 33.01 67.48
N LYS A 13 -9.20 32.75 67.39
CA LYS A 13 -10.03 32.13 68.46
C LYS A 13 -11.50 31.87 68.09
N ASN A 14 -12.02 30.80 68.71
CA ASN A 14 -13.33 30.11 68.64
C ASN A 14 -14.60 30.92 68.95
N MET A 15 -15.77 30.41 68.49
CA MET A 15 -16.99 30.06 69.27
C MET A 15 -18.00 29.39 68.30
N GLY A 16 -18.34 28.08 68.42
CA GLY A 16 -19.59 27.55 69.03
C GLY A 16 -20.75 27.54 68.02
N GLY A 17 -21.51 26.48 67.68
CA GLY A 17 -21.74 25.10 68.14
C GLY A 17 -22.68 24.40 67.13
N PRO A 18 -23.14 23.15 67.35
CA PRO A 18 -23.59 22.21 66.31
C PRO A 18 -25.12 22.07 66.21
N LEU A 19 -25.63 21.57 65.06
CA LEU A 19 -26.89 20.81 65.01
C LEU A 19 -27.05 20.03 63.68
N SER A 20 -27.65 18.87 63.84
CA SER A 20 -27.77 17.73 62.94
C SER A 20 -29.10 17.68 62.17
N GLN A 21 -29.10 16.90 61.09
CA GLN A 21 -30.23 16.29 60.36
C GLN A 21 -31.14 17.18 59.48
N LEU A 22 -31.18 16.85 58.18
CA LEU A 22 -32.40 16.31 57.56
C LEU A 22 -32.13 15.72 56.15
N CYS A 23 -32.39 14.42 56.06
CA CYS A 23 -32.57 13.65 54.83
C CYS A 23 -33.82 14.12 54.07
N THR A 24 -33.81 14.01 52.74
CA THR A 24 -34.89 13.36 51.97
C THR A 24 -34.43 13.13 50.53
N ALA A 25 -34.21 11.86 50.20
CA ALA A 25 -34.02 11.36 48.85
C ALA A 25 -35.39 11.12 48.19
N ARG A 26 -35.57 11.59 46.95
CA ARG A 26 -36.72 11.23 46.09
C ARG A 26 -36.29 10.18 45.07
N ARG A 27 -37.00 9.05 45.10
CA ARG A 27 -37.05 7.99 44.08
C ARG A 27 -38.07 8.35 42.99
N LEU A 28 -37.86 7.85 41.77
CA LEU A 28 -38.87 7.38 40.78
C LEU A 28 -38.12 6.51 39.72
N PRO A 29 -38.80 5.62 38.96
CA PRO A 29 -38.42 4.20 38.89
C PRO A 29 -37.89 3.72 37.53
N SER A 30 -36.95 2.79 37.55
CA SER A 30 -36.51 1.99 36.39
C SER A 30 -37.17 0.61 36.42
N ALA A 31 -38.01 0.30 35.44
CA ALA A 31 -38.53 -1.04 35.20
C ALA A 31 -38.17 -1.48 33.77
N ILE A 32 -37.21 -2.38 33.65
CA ILE A 32 -36.92 -3.15 32.43
C ILE A 32 -37.17 -4.63 32.80
N PRO A 33 -38.03 -5.36 32.08
CA PRO A 33 -38.31 -6.77 32.40
C PRO A 33 -37.15 -7.69 31.97
N PRO A 34 -36.93 -8.81 32.68
CA PRO A 34 -35.87 -9.78 32.35
C PRO A 34 -36.22 -10.63 31.11
N PRO A 35 -35.21 -11.17 30.39
CA PRO A 35 -35.44 -12.07 29.26
C PRO A 35 -36.00 -13.43 29.72
N PRO A 36 -36.78 -14.13 28.87
CA PRO A 36 -37.36 -15.42 29.22
C PRO A 36 -36.31 -16.54 29.29
N PRO A 37 -36.52 -17.57 30.14
CA PRO A 37 -35.55 -18.64 30.37
C PRO A 37 -35.47 -19.63 29.19
N ALA A 38 -34.26 -20.10 28.93
CA ALA A 38 -33.95 -21.11 27.93
C ALA A 38 -34.62 -22.45 28.26
N ALA A 39 -35.48 -22.92 27.34
CA ALA A 39 -36.09 -24.24 27.42
C ALA A 39 -35.11 -25.32 26.89
N ASN A 40 -34.73 -26.22 27.79
CA ASN A 40 -34.16 -27.52 27.45
C ASN A 40 -35.14 -28.31 26.57
N ARG A 41 -34.76 -28.59 25.32
CA ARG A 41 -35.27 -29.74 24.57
C ARG A 41 -34.12 -30.64 24.15
N ARG A 42 -34.04 -31.77 24.84
CA ARG A 42 -33.34 -32.97 24.41
C ARG A 42 -33.97 -33.51 23.12
N THR A 43 -33.09 -34.06 22.27
CA THR A 43 -33.29 -35.19 21.36
C THR A 43 -34.42 -35.10 20.34
N HIS A 44 -34.06 -34.97 19.06
CA HIS A 44 -34.40 -35.96 18.02
C HIS A 44 -33.60 -35.69 16.75
N ALA A 45 -32.65 -36.58 16.47
CA ALA A 45 -32.04 -36.73 15.15
C ALA A 45 -33.08 -37.33 14.18
N PRO A 46 -33.23 -36.81 12.95
CA PRO A 46 -33.90 -37.55 11.90
C PRO A 46 -32.93 -38.60 11.30
N PRO A 47 -33.43 -39.78 10.92
CA PRO A 47 -32.60 -40.91 10.55
C PRO A 47 -31.92 -40.73 9.19
N ALA A 48 -30.66 -41.12 9.13
CA ALA A 48 -30.02 -41.54 7.89
C ALA A 48 -30.74 -42.79 7.36
N SER A 49 -31.18 -42.74 6.11
CA SER A 49 -31.67 -43.89 5.35
C SER A 49 -31.07 -43.85 3.94
N PRO A 50 -30.91 -45.02 3.30
CA PRO A 50 -29.65 -45.39 2.65
C PRO A 50 -29.57 -45.03 1.17
N LEU A 51 -28.32 -44.99 0.70
CA LEU A 51 -27.92 -45.06 -0.71
C LEU A 51 -28.76 -46.07 -1.50
N VAL A 52 -29.56 -45.56 -2.44
CA VAL A 52 -30.08 -46.34 -3.56
C VAL A 52 -29.33 -45.91 -4.80
N SER A 53 -28.49 -46.82 -5.27
CA SER A 53 -27.86 -46.79 -6.60
C SER A 53 -28.95 -46.78 -7.66
N ILE A 54 -29.04 -45.69 -8.43
CA ILE A 54 -29.79 -45.65 -9.69
C ILE A 54 -28.81 -45.25 -10.79
N HIS A 55 -28.39 -46.23 -11.57
CA HIS A 55 -27.76 -46.03 -12.88
C HIS A 55 -28.84 -45.71 -13.91
N PRO A 56 -28.72 -44.61 -14.68
CA PRO A 56 -29.31 -44.53 -16.00
C PRO A 56 -28.23 -44.85 -17.05
N ARG A 57 -28.38 -46.00 -17.72
CA ARG A 57 -27.75 -46.27 -19.02
C ARG A 57 -28.41 -45.35 -20.06
N ILE A 58 -27.62 -44.51 -20.74
CA ILE A 58 -27.97 -43.87 -22.01
C ILE A 58 -26.71 -43.88 -22.92
N PRO A 59 -26.86 -44.07 -24.25
CA PRO A 59 -25.97 -44.90 -25.05
C PRO A 59 -24.79 -44.19 -25.69
N ARG A 60 -23.81 -45.01 -26.09
CA ARG A 60 -22.68 -44.67 -26.96
C ARG A 60 -23.18 -44.23 -28.33
N HIS A 61 -22.76 -43.06 -28.79
CA HIS A 61 -22.12 -42.79 -30.09
C HIS A 61 -22.12 -41.28 -30.37
N LEU A 62 -20.92 -40.70 -30.58
CA LEU A 62 -20.53 -39.68 -31.59
C LEU A 62 -19.09 -39.18 -31.29
N PRO A 63 -18.38 -38.57 -32.27
CA PRO A 63 -17.02 -38.96 -32.62
C PRO A 63 -15.90 -38.13 -31.96
N HIS A 64 -14.70 -38.70 -32.01
CA HIS A 64 -13.43 -38.10 -31.61
C HIS A 64 -13.24 -36.66 -32.13
N SER A 65 -13.10 -35.72 -31.21
CA SER A 65 -12.36 -34.47 -31.42
C SER A 65 -11.19 -34.43 -30.43
N SER A 66 -10.00 -34.18 -30.97
CA SER A 66 -8.73 -34.16 -30.26
C SER A 66 -8.72 -33.13 -29.12
N PRO A 67 -8.15 -33.42 -27.95
CA PRO A 67 -8.02 -32.41 -26.89
C PRO A 67 -7.02 -31.32 -27.31
N PRO A 68 -7.25 -30.05 -26.93
CA PRO A 68 -6.26 -29.01 -27.15
C PRO A 68 -5.01 -29.31 -26.32
N LYS A 69 -3.85 -29.14 -26.96
CA LYS A 69 -2.52 -29.27 -26.35
C LYS A 69 -2.49 -28.44 -25.06
N THR A 70 -2.29 -29.11 -23.94
CA THR A 70 -1.92 -28.49 -22.66
C THR A 70 -0.66 -27.66 -22.87
N LEU A 71 -0.76 -26.34 -22.72
CA LEU A 71 0.39 -25.45 -22.60
C LEU A 71 1.18 -25.86 -21.35
N ASN A 72 2.44 -26.23 -21.55
CA ASN A 72 3.39 -26.56 -20.49
C ASN A 72 3.56 -25.37 -19.51
N PRO A 73 3.73 -25.62 -18.21
CA PRO A 73 4.07 -24.57 -17.25
C PRO A 73 5.47 -24.02 -17.51
N ILE A 74 5.57 -22.69 -17.43
CA ILE A 74 6.73 -21.83 -17.68
C ILE A 74 7.86 -22.14 -16.66
N PRO A 75 9.05 -22.65 -17.06
CA PRO A 75 10.07 -23.21 -16.16
C PRO A 75 11.11 -22.20 -15.59
N TYR A 76 10.86 -20.90 -15.64
CA TYR A 76 11.96 -19.91 -15.60
C TYR A 76 12.48 -19.51 -14.22
N LEU A 77 11.72 -19.68 -13.13
CA LEU A 77 12.26 -19.43 -11.77
C LEU A 77 13.36 -20.44 -11.39
N ALA A 78 13.25 -21.68 -11.86
CA ALA A 78 14.31 -22.68 -11.71
C ALA A 78 15.50 -22.43 -12.65
N ALA A 79 15.24 -21.95 -13.88
CA ALA A 79 16.30 -21.68 -14.86
C ALA A 79 17.17 -20.47 -14.48
N ALA A 80 16.58 -19.39 -13.94
CA ALA A 80 17.32 -18.24 -13.42
C ALA A 80 18.20 -18.62 -12.21
N ALA A 81 17.72 -19.53 -11.35
CA ALA A 81 18.52 -20.09 -10.26
C ALA A 81 19.67 -20.98 -10.77
N MET A 82 19.49 -21.72 -11.88
CA MET A 82 20.53 -22.57 -12.45
C MET A 82 21.59 -21.82 -13.27
N GLN A 83 21.26 -20.71 -13.94
CA GLN A 83 22.26 -19.91 -14.67
C GLN A 83 23.15 -19.05 -13.76
N SER A 84 22.73 -18.80 -12.52
CA SER A 84 23.57 -18.16 -11.49
C SER A 84 24.66 -19.09 -10.91
N LEU A 85 24.67 -20.38 -11.25
CA LEU A 85 25.53 -21.40 -10.64
C LEU A 85 26.83 -21.70 -11.40
N ALA A 86 27.14 -20.98 -12.48
CA ALA A 86 28.38 -21.16 -13.24
C ALA A 86 29.39 -20.03 -12.95
N LEU A 87 30.01 -20.05 -11.77
CA LEU A 87 31.26 -19.31 -11.51
C LEU A 87 32.41 -20.31 -11.49
N THR A 88 33.07 -20.45 -12.64
CA THR A 88 34.34 -21.16 -12.76
C THR A 88 35.48 -20.25 -12.30
N SER A 89 36.27 -20.73 -11.36
CA SER A 89 37.47 -20.08 -10.83
C SER A 89 38.55 -20.00 -11.92
N PRO A 90 39.21 -18.85 -12.16
CA PRO A 90 40.39 -18.82 -13.01
C PRO A 90 41.60 -19.37 -12.23
N SER A 91 42.16 -20.47 -12.74
CA SER A 91 43.42 -21.06 -12.29
C SER A 91 44.61 -20.14 -12.60
N LEU A 92 45.38 -19.79 -11.58
CA LEU A 92 46.66 -19.07 -11.70
C LEU A 92 47.78 -20.03 -12.14
N PRO A 93 48.74 -19.61 -12.97
CA PRO A 93 49.85 -20.45 -13.40
C PRO A 93 50.97 -20.53 -12.35
N ALA A 94 51.58 -21.71 -12.26
CA ALA A 94 52.66 -22.05 -11.34
C ALA A 94 53.97 -21.28 -11.66
N ALA A 95 54.61 -20.74 -10.63
CA ALA A 95 55.97 -20.18 -10.69
C ALA A 95 56.97 -21.11 -9.99
N GLY A 96 58.10 -21.38 -10.65
CA GLY A 96 59.17 -22.28 -10.20
C GLY A 96 60.09 -21.69 -9.11
N PRO A 97 61.06 -22.48 -8.60
CA PRO A 97 61.74 -22.20 -7.33
C PRO A 97 63.06 -21.44 -7.50
N VAL A 98 63.37 -20.54 -6.56
CA VAL A 98 64.74 -20.01 -6.33
C VAL A 98 64.99 -19.88 -4.82
N PRO A 99 66.18 -20.26 -4.28
CA PRO A 99 66.44 -20.34 -2.84
C PRO A 99 67.18 -19.11 -2.27
N GLY A 100 66.96 -18.79 -0.99
CA GLY A 100 67.76 -17.79 -0.27
C GLY A 100 67.32 -17.54 1.18
N ARG A 101 68.14 -17.97 2.14
CA ARG A 101 67.95 -17.96 3.61
C ARG A 101 68.03 -16.57 4.28
N ARG A 102 67.25 -16.37 5.37
CA ARG A 102 67.62 -16.09 6.80
C ARG A 102 66.72 -15.03 7.48
N GLY A 103 66.29 -15.33 8.71
CA GLY A 103 65.96 -14.34 9.75
C GLY A 103 64.57 -14.47 10.38
N LEU A 104 64.45 -15.27 11.45
CA LEU A 104 63.25 -15.33 12.30
C LEU A 104 63.12 -14.07 13.17
N GLN A 105 61.94 -13.45 13.14
CA GLN A 105 61.29 -12.89 14.34
C GLN A 105 59.77 -13.09 14.20
N ARG A 106 59.21 -13.96 15.04
CA ARG A 106 57.77 -14.25 15.11
C ARG A 106 57.04 -13.10 15.81
N VAL A 107 56.40 -12.23 15.05
CA VAL A 107 55.26 -11.45 15.53
C VAL A 107 54.02 -12.30 15.26
N ARG A 108 53.29 -12.68 16.31
CA ARG A 108 51.96 -13.31 16.18
C ARG A 108 51.00 -12.24 15.64
N ALA A 109 50.92 -12.11 14.33
CA ALA A 109 49.77 -11.52 13.68
C ALA A 109 48.62 -12.52 13.85
N THR A 110 47.69 -12.23 14.75
CA THR A 110 46.35 -12.82 14.68
C THR A 110 45.77 -12.40 13.34
N ALA A 111 45.67 -13.33 12.39
CA ALA A 111 44.89 -13.15 11.19
C ALA A 111 43.45 -12.88 11.65
N VAL A 112 43.07 -11.60 11.65
CA VAL A 112 41.66 -11.22 11.66
C VAL A 112 41.14 -11.71 10.32
N SER A 113 40.24 -12.69 10.32
CA SER A 113 39.58 -13.12 9.10
C SER A 113 38.89 -11.91 8.49
N ASP A 114 39.29 -11.50 7.28
CA ASP A 114 38.70 -10.42 6.48
C ASP A 114 37.26 -10.72 6.01
N GLU A 115 36.58 -11.71 6.60
CA GLU A 115 35.20 -12.03 6.27
C GLU A 115 34.24 -11.05 6.97
N PRO A 116 33.32 -10.42 6.21
CA PRO A 116 32.39 -9.46 6.78
C PRO A 116 31.46 -10.13 7.80
N LYS A 117 31.36 -9.52 8.99
CA LYS A 117 30.46 -9.99 10.05
C LYS A 117 29.01 -9.89 9.59
N LEU A 118 28.35 -11.03 9.41
CA LEU A 118 26.96 -11.09 8.94
C LEU A 118 25.94 -10.74 10.04
N ASN A 119 26.26 -11.04 11.31
CA ASN A 119 25.40 -10.80 12.47
C ASN A 119 25.68 -9.42 13.12
N LYS A 120 25.72 -8.33 12.32
CA LYS A 120 26.13 -6.98 12.77
C LYS A 120 25.35 -6.45 13.97
N TYR A 121 24.05 -6.72 14.02
CA TYR A 121 23.14 -6.23 15.04
C TYR A 121 22.91 -7.31 16.11
N SER A 122 22.61 -8.54 15.71
CA SER A 122 22.23 -9.59 16.67
C SER A 122 23.40 -10.01 17.56
N ALA A 123 24.64 -9.84 17.11
CA ALA A 123 25.83 -9.96 17.95
C ALA A 123 25.74 -9.17 19.25
N ARG A 124 25.02 -8.04 19.26
CA ARG A 124 24.81 -7.22 20.46
C ARG A 124 24.15 -7.99 21.59
N ILE A 125 23.29 -8.96 21.28
CA ILE A 125 22.53 -9.76 22.23
C ILE A 125 22.98 -11.23 22.28
N THR A 126 23.74 -11.71 21.29
CA THR A 126 24.20 -13.11 21.24
C THR A 126 25.63 -13.34 21.72
N GLU A 127 26.53 -12.35 21.65
CA GLU A 127 27.96 -12.56 21.95
C GLU A 127 28.41 -12.13 23.37
N PRO A 128 28.04 -10.94 23.89
CA PRO A 128 28.56 -10.49 25.18
C PRO A 128 28.07 -11.34 26.33
N LYS A 129 28.98 -11.73 27.24
CA LYS A 129 28.59 -12.44 28.48
C LYS A 129 27.60 -11.65 29.34
N SER A 130 27.63 -10.32 29.27
CA SER A 130 26.67 -9.44 29.95
C SER A 130 25.25 -9.52 29.37
N GLN A 131 25.04 -10.25 28.27
CA GLN A 131 23.75 -10.48 27.63
C GLN A 131 23.24 -11.91 27.88
N GLY A 132 23.65 -12.53 28.99
CA GLY A 132 23.19 -13.87 29.37
C GLY A 132 21.67 -14.01 29.46
N ALA A 133 20.95 -12.96 29.88
CA ALA A 133 19.49 -12.95 29.89
C ALA A 133 18.90 -13.04 28.47
N SER A 134 19.45 -12.28 27.51
CA SER A 134 19.04 -12.31 26.11
C SER A 134 19.31 -13.69 25.50
N GLN A 135 20.50 -14.25 25.73
CA GLN A 135 20.88 -15.60 25.29
C GLN A 135 19.93 -16.66 25.88
N ALA A 136 19.59 -16.56 27.18
CA ALA A 136 18.65 -17.47 27.84
C ALA A 136 17.27 -17.49 27.17
N VAL A 137 16.73 -16.32 26.80
CA VAL A 137 15.46 -16.22 26.07
C VAL A 137 15.60 -16.84 24.66
N LEU A 138 16.73 -16.61 23.99
CA LEU A 138 17.00 -17.19 22.66
C LEU A 138 17.08 -18.73 22.71
N TYR A 139 17.70 -19.31 23.73
CA TYR A 139 17.64 -20.76 23.97
C TYR A 139 16.19 -21.22 24.24
N GLY A 140 15.43 -20.45 25.02
CA GLY A 140 14.03 -20.74 25.32
C GLY A 140 13.12 -20.83 24.09
N VAL A 141 13.39 -20.03 23.04
CA VAL A 141 12.68 -20.12 21.75
C VAL A 141 13.27 -21.17 20.80
N GLY A 142 14.28 -21.93 21.24
CA GLY A 142 14.80 -23.13 20.58
C GLY A 142 16.11 -22.94 19.80
N LEU A 143 16.86 -21.85 19.99
CA LEU A 143 18.18 -21.70 19.36
C LEU A 143 19.24 -22.54 20.09
N THR A 144 20.24 -22.97 19.35
CA THR A 144 21.46 -23.62 19.87
C THR A 144 22.64 -22.63 19.93
N ASP A 145 23.74 -23.04 20.56
CA ASP A 145 25.01 -22.27 20.55
C ASP A 145 25.50 -21.93 19.14
N ALA A 146 25.27 -22.85 18.18
CA ALA A 146 25.62 -22.63 16.78
C ALA A 146 24.71 -21.57 16.13
N ASP A 147 23.44 -21.53 16.52
CA ASP A 147 22.48 -20.55 15.97
C ASP A 147 22.74 -19.14 16.48
N LEU A 148 23.24 -18.98 17.70
CA LEU A 148 23.59 -17.66 18.25
C LEU A 148 24.68 -16.92 17.45
N ARG A 149 25.44 -17.63 16.61
CA ARG A 149 26.46 -17.05 15.72
C ARG A 149 25.92 -16.66 14.34
N LYS A 150 24.71 -17.07 13.99
CA LYS A 150 24.09 -16.81 12.69
C LYS A 150 23.42 -15.44 12.69
N PRO A 151 23.29 -14.78 11.53
CA PRO A 151 22.45 -13.60 11.40
C PRO A 151 20.98 -13.97 11.67
N GLN A 152 20.27 -13.04 12.32
CA GLN A 152 18.86 -13.16 12.67
C GLN A 152 18.02 -12.29 11.73
N VAL A 153 17.03 -12.91 11.08
CA VAL A 153 16.16 -12.27 10.10
C VAL A 153 14.77 -12.11 10.70
N GLY A 154 14.31 -10.85 10.76
CA GLY A 154 12.91 -10.55 11.02
C GLY A 154 12.07 -10.88 9.80
N VAL A 155 11.10 -11.78 9.94
CA VAL A 155 10.12 -12.09 8.89
C VAL A 155 8.81 -11.42 9.27
N SER A 156 8.57 -10.23 8.73
CA SER A 156 7.46 -9.35 9.13
C SER A 156 6.26 -9.48 8.18
N SER A 157 5.31 -10.34 8.52
CA SER A 157 4.07 -10.48 7.75
C SER A 157 3.01 -9.46 8.17
N VAL A 158 2.03 -9.23 7.29
CA VAL A 158 0.83 -8.44 7.59
C VAL A 158 -0.42 -9.33 7.49
N TRP A 159 -0.34 -10.54 8.05
CA TRP A 159 -1.40 -11.54 7.98
C TRP A 159 -2.54 -11.23 8.95
N TYR A 160 -3.77 -11.44 8.49
CA TYR A 160 -4.99 -11.56 9.30
C TYR A 160 -6.09 -12.19 8.43
N GLU A 161 -7.07 -12.83 9.06
CA GLU A 161 -8.05 -13.68 8.35
C GLU A 161 -9.15 -12.87 7.64
N GLY A 162 -9.54 -11.73 8.19
CA GLY A 162 -10.70 -10.94 7.75
C GLY A 162 -10.54 -10.18 6.44
N ASN A 163 -9.52 -10.47 5.62
CA ASN A 163 -9.32 -9.83 4.32
C ASN A 163 -8.67 -10.80 3.32
N THR A 164 -9.21 -10.84 2.10
CA THR A 164 -8.69 -11.68 1.00
C THR A 164 -7.24 -11.33 0.66
N CYS A 165 -6.86 -10.06 0.78
CA CYS A 165 -5.51 -9.59 0.49
C CYS A 165 -4.44 -10.15 1.45
N ASN A 166 -4.84 -10.60 2.65
CA ASN A 166 -3.91 -10.89 3.74
C ASN A 166 -4.04 -12.31 4.31
N MET A 167 -5.16 -13.00 4.09
CA MET A 167 -5.45 -14.28 4.75
C MET A 167 -4.43 -15.40 4.44
N HIS A 168 -3.74 -15.34 3.31
CA HIS A 168 -2.73 -16.33 2.88
C HIS A 168 -1.30 -16.01 3.35
N LEU A 169 -1.04 -14.82 3.87
CA LEU A 169 0.32 -14.35 4.14
C LEU A 169 1.02 -15.13 5.27
N LEU A 170 0.27 -15.81 6.15
CA LEU A 170 0.85 -16.69 7.17
C LEU A 170 1.61 -17.86 6.53
N ARG A 171 1.03 -18.46 5.49
CA ARG A 171 1.63 -19.56 4.72
C ARG A 171 2.86 -19.08 3.96
N LEU A 172 2.80 -17.87 3.41
CA LEU A 172 3.97 -17.25 2.77
C LEU A 172 5.09 -16.99 3.79
N ALA A 173 4.75 -16.49 4.99
CA ALA A 173 5.72 -16.27 6.06
C ALA A 173 6.40 -17.56 6.55
N GLU A 174 5.70 -18.69 6.50
CA GLU A 174 6.30 -20.00 6.77
C GLU A 174 7.31 -20.38 5.70
N ALA A 175 6.96 -20.25 4.42
CA ALA A 175 7.88 -20.50 3.31
C ALA A 175 9.12 -19.59 3.36
N VAL A 176 8.96 -18.31 3.70
CA VAL A 176 10.09 -17.38 3.91
C VAL A 176 10.99 -17.84 5.05
N ARG A 177 10.42 -18.16 6.21
CA ARG A 177 11.19 -18.63 7.37
C ARG A 177 11.99 -19.89 7.02
N ASP A 178 11.38 -20.81 6.30
CA ASP A 178 12.03 -22.05 5.91
C ASP A 178 13.18 -21.76 4.92
N GLY A 179 12.98 -20.90 3.93
CA GLY A 179 14.04 -20.43 3.02
C GLY A 179 15.20 -19.71 3.72
N VAL A 180 14.91 -18.91 4.75
CA VAL A 180 15.93 -18.26 5.61
C VAL A 180 16.77 -19.30 6.36
N ARG A 181 16.13 -20.36 6.88
CA ARG A 181 16.82 -21.45 7.58
C ARG A 181 17.68 -22.29 6.62
N GLU A 182 17.16 -22.58 5.44
CA GLU A 182 17.90 -23.27 4.37
C GLU A 182 19.15 -22.49 3.93
N ALA A 183 19.11 -21.16 3.97
CA ALA A 183 20.25 -20.28 3.73
C ALA A 183 21.24 -20.19 4.91
N GLY A 184 21.05 -20.96 5.99
CA GLY A 184 21.96 -20.98 7.14
C GLY A 184 21.80 -19.80 8.11
N MET A 185 20.65 -19.14 8.10
CA MET A 185 20.31 -18.02 8.99
C MET A 185 19.19 -18.39 9.97
N VAL A 186 18.92 -17.54 10.96
CA VAL A 186 17.79 -17.73 11.89
C VAL A 186 16.62 -16.86 11.45
N GLY A 187 15.47 -17.46 11.13
CA GLY A 187 14.24 -16.73 10.81
C GLY A 187 13.30 -16.61 12.00
N PHE A 188 13.06 -15.38 12.47
CA PHE A 188 12.05 -15.06 13.48
C PHE A 188 10.86 -14.35 12.85
N ARG A 189 9.74 -15.07 12.75
CA ARG A 189 8.48 -14.49 12.28
C ARG A 189 7.88 -13.59 13.34
N PHE A 190 7.43 -12.43 12.91
CA PHE A 190 6.50 -11.59 13.65
C PHE A 190 5.47 -11.02 12.69
N ASN A 191 4.37 -10.49 13.22
CA ASN A 191 3.27 -10.02 12.41
C ASN A 191 2.85 -8.63 12.89
N THR A 192 2.57 -7.74 11.95
CA THR A 192 1.98 -6.42 12.23
C THR A 192 0.52 -6.37 11.76
N VAL A 193 -0.18 -5.31 12.13
CA VAL A 193 -1.58 -5.09 11.78
C VAL A 193 -1.74 -4.62 10.33
N GLY A 194 -2.94 -4.79 9.78
CA GLY A 194 -3.36 -4.22 8.51
C GLY A 194 -4.86 -3.94 8.54
N VAL A 195 -5.35 -3.21 7.54
CA VAL A 195 -6.79 -2.93 7.36
C VAL A 195 -7.19 -3.19 5.92
N SER A 196 -8.46 -3.57 5.70
CA SER A 196 -9.00 -3.79 4.37
C SER A 196 -9.65 -2.51 3.87
N ASP A 197 -9.05 -1.89 2.85
CA ASP A 197 -9.64 -0.73 2.17
C ASP A 197 -10.97 -1.10 1.51
N ALA A 198 -11.06 -2.30 0.92
CA ALA A 198 -12.29 -2.76 0.27
C ALA A 198 -13.47 -2.88 1.24
N ILE A 199 -13.25 -3.40 2.46
CA ILE A 199 -14.30 -3.54 3.48
C ILE A 199 -14.66 -2.19 4.11
N SER A 200 -13.67 -1.35 4.35
CA SER A 200 -13.87 -0.07 5.06
C SER A 200 -14.42 1.05 4.18
N MET A 201 -14.36 0.88 2.85
CA MET A 201 -14.87 1.83 1.86
C MET A 201 -16.32 2.23 2.12
N GLY A 202 -16.62 3.53 2.04
CA GLY A 202 -17.97 4.07 2.30
C GLY A 202 -18.40 4.06 3.76
N THR A 203 -17.46 3.86 4.70
CA THR A 203 -17.72 3.91 6.15
C THR A 203 -16.66 4.74 6.86
N ARG A 204 -16.95 5.17 8.10
CA ARG A 204 -15.96 5.78 9.00
C ARG A 204 -14.73 4.91 9.30
N GLY A 205 -14.79 3.60 9.01
CA GLY A 205 -13.62 2.73 9.09
C GLY A 205 -12.48 3.19 8.16
N MET A 206 -12.81 3.83 7.04
CA MET A 206 -11.82 4.31 6.05
C MET A 206 -10.90 5.39 6.64
N CYS A 207 -11.30 6.10 7.70
CA CYS A 207 -10.44 7.03 8.44
C CYS A 207 -9.20 6.34 9.03
N TYR A 208 -9.26 5.03 9.28
CA TYR A 208 -8.13 4.24 9.80
C TYR A 208 -7.25 3.63 8.71
N SER A 209 -7.57 3.85 7.42
CA SER A 209 -6.81 3.32 6.28
C SER A 209 -5.40 3.90 6.20
N LEU A 210 -5.26 5.17 5.83
CA LEU A 210 -3.94 5.75 5.48
C LEU A 210 -2.96 5.66 6.65
N GLN A 211 -3.39 6.03 7.86
CA GLN A 211 -2.56 5.97 9.07
C GLN A 211 -2.05 4.55 9.40
N SER A 212 -2.69 3.50 8.87
CA SER A 212 -2.19 2.13 9.06
C SER A 212 -0.83 1.94 8.40
N ARG A 213 -0.51 2.72 7.35
CA ARG A 213 0.83 2.77 6.74
C ARG A 213 1.89 3.12 7.78
N ASP A 214 1.67 4.22 8.49
CA ASP A 214 2.62 4.74 9.48
C ASP A 214 2.71 3.82 10.70
N LEU A 215 1.56 3.29 11.14
CA LEU A 215 1.51 2.29 12.21
C LEU A 215 2.27 1.01 11.84
N ILE A 216 2.18 0.55 10.59
CA ILE A 216 2.95 -0.59 10.08
C ILE A 216 4.45 -0.27 10.10
N ALA A 217 4.82 0.94 9.65
CA ALA A 217 6.21 1.38 9.65
C ALA A 217 6.79 1.37 11.07
N ASP A 218 6.10 2.01 12.02
CA ASP A 218 6.48 2.07 13.42
C ASP A 218 6.55 0.68 14.07
N SER A 219 5.63 -0.22 13.72
CA SER A 219 5.59 -1.58 14.27
C SER A 219 6.81 -2.41 13.85
N ILE A 220 7.18 -2.36 12.56
CA ILE A 220 8.34 -3.09 12.04
C ILE A 220 9.63 -2.46 12.58
N GLU A 221 9.73 -1.13 12.57
CA GLU A 221 10.86 -0.40 13.15
C GLU A 221 11.07 -0.77 14.63
N THR A 222 10.00 -0.82 15.41
CA THR A 222 10.04 -1.17 16.84
C THR A 222 10.59 -2.59 17.05
N VAL A 223 10.05 -3.59 16.35
CA VAL A 223 10.49 -4.98 16.54
C VAL A 223 11.93 -5.16 16.07
N MET A 224 12.27 -4.66 14.89
CA MET A 224 13.64 -4.76 14.37
C MET A 224 14.64 -4.04 15.28
N GLY A 225 14.30 -2.86 15.77
CA GLY A 225 15.12 -2.06 16.68
C GLY A 225 15.36 -2.77 18.02
N ALA A 226 14.28 -3.20 18.69
CA ALA A 226 14.33 -3.83 20.01
C ALA A 226 14.99 -5.22 19.99
N GLN A 227 14.70 -6.02 18.96
CA GLN A 227 15.17 -7.40 18.88
C GLN A 227 16.55 -7.54 18.22
N HIS A 228 17.15 -6.43 17.77
CA HIS A 228 18.48 -6.42 17.13
C HIS A 228 18.61 -7.36 15.93
N TYR A 229 17.53 -7.60 15.17
CA TYR A 229 17.59 -8.44 13.97
C TYR A 229 18.48 -7.81 12.87
N ASP A 230 19.28 -8.62 12.20
CA ASP A 230 20.28 -8.16 11.24
C ASP A 230 19.69 -7.73 9.90
N ALA A 231 18.58 -8.36 9.50
CA ALA A 231 17.94 -8.14 8.21
C ALA A 231 16.42 -8.40 8.30
N ASN A 232 15.68 -7.95 7.29
CA ASN A 232 14.23 -8.05 7.28
C ASN A 232 13.66 -8.57 5.95
N ILE A 233 12.69 -9.47 6.00
CA ILE A 233 11.84 -9.80 4.87
C ILE A 233 10.41 -9.45 5.24
N SER A 234 9.82 -8.48 4.55
CA SER A 234 8.43 -8.10 4.76
C SER A 234 7.51 -8.74 3.75
N ILE A 235 6.32 -9.13 4.20
CA ILE A 235 5.32 -9.81 3.38
C ILE A 235 3.99 -9.04 3.45
N PRO A 236 3.90 -7.88 2.79
CA PRO A 236 2.66 -7.11 2.68
C PRO A 236 1.74 -7.65 1.58
N GLY A 237 0.41 -7.47 1.75
CA GLY A 237 -0.58 -7.94 0.77
C GLY A 237 -1.64 -6.93 0.37
N CYS A 238 -1.86 -5.87 1.15
CA CYS A 238 -2.90 -4.87 0.90
C CYS A 238 -2.30 -3.46 0.76
N ASP A 239 -3.08 -2.58 0.12
CA ASP A 239 -2.79 -1.21 -0.26
C ASP A 239 -1.71 -0.48 0.58
N LYS A 240 -2.02 -0.18 1.85
CA LYS A 240 -1.15 0.59 2.76
C LYS A 240 0.01 -0.21 3.35
N ASN A 241 0.00 -1.53 3.22
CA ASN A 241 1.00 -2.42 3.81
C ASN A 241 2.36 -2.25 3.13
N MET A 242 2.37 -2.23 1.79
CA MET A 242 3.60 -2.12 0.99
C MET A 242 4.42 -0.87 1.37
N PRO A 243 3.86 0.36 1.28
CA PRO A 243 4.63 1.54 1.67
C PRO A 243 5.05 1.55 3.13
N GLY A 244 4.21 1.06 4.06
CA GLY A 244 4.58 0.96 5.48
C GLY A 244 5.81 0.09 5.71
N THR A 245 5.92 -1.04 5.00
CA THR A 245 7.10 -1.92 5.09
C THR A 245 8.36 -1.27 4.53
N ILE A 246 8.28 -0.58 3.39
CA ILE A 246 9.43 0.10 2.78
C ILE A 246 9.89 1.28 3.64
N MET A 247 8.96 2.04 4.22
CA MET A 247 9.30 3.13 5.15
C MET A 247 10.10 2.61 6.34
N ALA A 248 9.68 1.49 6.97
CA ALA A 248 10.45 0.87 8.05
C ALA A 248 11.85 0.44 7.61
N MET A 249 11.98 -0.16 6.43
CA MET A 249 13.27 -0.57 5.86
C MET A 249 14.19 0.65 5.65
N GLY A 250 13.66 1.76 5.12
CA GLY A 250 14.40 3.00 4.90
C GLY A 250 14.91 3.65 6.19
N ARG A 251 14.05 3.69 7.22
CA ARG A 251 14.39 4.19 8.57
C ARG A 251 15.49 3.35 9.22
N LEU A 252 15.35 2.03 9.23
CA LEU A 252 16.31 1.10 9.86
C LEU A 252 17.62 0.97 9.08
N ASN A 253 17.54 1.08 7.74
CA ASN A 253 18.63 0.86 6.80
C ASN A 253 19.42 -0.45 7.03
N ARG A 254 18.71 -1.56 7.24
CA ARG A 254 19.28 -2.91 7.35
C ARG A 254 18.95 -3.70 6.08
N PRO A 255 19.79 -4.64 5.61
CA PRO A 255 19.50 -5.43 4.41
C PRO A 255 18.07 -5.99 4.45
N SER A 256 17.29 -5.69 3.41
CA SER A 256 15.85 -5.97 3.43
C SER A 256 15.30 -6.31 2.06
N ILE A 257 14.26 -7.14 2.03
CA ILE A 257 13.50 -7.50 0.82
C ILE A 257 12.00 -7.36 1.13
N MET A 258 11.23 -6.79 0.19
CA MET A 258 9.78 -6.87 0.21
C MET A 258 9.32 -8.01 -0.72
N ILE A 259 8.44 -8.87 -0.22
CA ILE A 259 7.74 -9.89 -1.01
C ILE A 259 6.26 -9.53 -1.06
N TYR A 260 5.77 -9.12 -2.22
CA TYR A 260 4.35 -8.84 -2.37
C TYR A 260 3.53 -10.13 -2.26
N GLY A 261 2.45 -10.10 -1.50
CA GLY A 261 1.54 -11.23 -1.31
C GLY A 261 0.88 -11.72 -2.61
N GLY A 262 0.80 -10.89 -3.65
CA GLY A 262 0.25 -11.23 -4.96
C GLY A 262 -1.18 -10.74 -5.16
N THR A 263 -1.54 -10.59 -6.43
CA THR A 263 -2.88 -10.17 -6.86
C THR A 263 -3.90 -11.30 -6.72
N ILE A 264 -5.16 -10.95 -6.46
CA ILE A 264 -6.30 -11.86 -6.57
C ILE A 264 -6.54 -12.20 -8.04
N LYS A 265 -7.05 -13.40 -8.31
CA LYS A 265 -7.58 -13.76 -9.64
C LYS A 265 -8.95 -13.12 -9.86
N PRO A 266 -9.30 -12.75 -11.11
CA PRO A 266 -10.65 -12.31 -11.42
C PRO A 266 -11.66 -13.43 -11.13
N GLY A 267 -12.84 -13.07 -10.64
CA GLY A 267 -13.93 -14.02 -10.46
C GLY A 267 -14.68 -14.26 -11.77
N HIS A 268 -15.13 -15.49 -12.01
CA HIS A 268 -15.80 -15.85 -13.25
C HIS A 268 -17.13 -16.55 -12.96
N PHE A 269 -18.22 -16.04 -13.54
CA PHE A 269 -19.54 -16.66 -13.41
C PHE A 269 -20.39 -16.39 -14.66
N GLN A 270 -20.95 -17.46 -15.24
CA GLN A 270 -21.81 -17.43 -16.45
C GLN A 270 -21.21 -16.62 -17.62
N GLY A 271 -19.90 -16.76 -17.88
CA GLY A 271 -19.21 -16.08 -18.97
C GLY A 271 -18.84 -14.61 -18.68
N ASN A 272 -19.22 -14.08 -17.52
CA ASN A 272 -18.82 -12.74 -17.07
C ASN A 272 -17.63 -12.82 -16.12
N SER A 273 -16.82 -11.76 -16.11
CA SER A 273 -15.70 -11.60 -15.19
C SER A 273 -15.98 -10.46 -14.21
N PHE A 274 -15.74 -10.70 -12.93
CA PHE A 274 -16.02 -9.78 -11.83
C PHE A 274 -14.76 -9.50 -11.02
N ASP A 275 -14.72 -8.31 -10.45
CA ASP A 275 -13.71 -7.89 -9.47
C ASP A 275 -14.36 -7.03 -8.38
N ILE A 276 -13.56 -6.50 -7.46
CA ILE A 276 -14.07 -5.66 -6.38
C ILE A 276 -14.78 -4.40 -6.87
N VAL A 277 -14.38 -3.83 -8.02
CA VAL A 277 -15.08 -2.67 -8.59
C VAL A 277 -16.44 -3.06 -9.13
N SER A 278 -16.59 -4.26 -9.69
CA SER A 278 -17.92 -4.80 -10.01
C SER A 278 -18.82 -4.84 -8.77
N ALA A 279 -18.31 -5.29 -7.63
CA ALA A 279 -19.07 -5.30 -6.37
C ALA A 279 -19.46 -3.89 -5.90
N PHE A 280 -18.62 -2.88 -6.10
CA PHE A 280 -18.95 -1.50 -5.77
C PHE A 280 -19.97 -0.87 -6.73
N GLN A 281 -19.83 -1.12 -8.04
CA GLN A 281 -20.69 -0.53 -9.07
C GLN A 281 -22.10 -1.14 -9.07
N CYS A 282 -22.24 -2.43 -8.71
CA CYS A 282 -23.52 -3.12 -8.77
C CYS A 282 -24.62 -2.50 -7.88
N TYR A 283 -24.26 -1.75 -6.83
CA TYR A 283 -25.26 -1.02 -6.04
C TYR A 283 -25.86 0.15 -6.83
N GLY A 284 -25.02 0.94 -7.52
CA GLY A 284 -25.49 2.01 -8.39
C GLY A 284 -26.38 1.49 -9.52
N GLU A 285 -25.97 0.38 -10.15
CA GLU A 285 -26.73 -0.31 -11.20
C GLU A 285 -28.08 -0.87 -10.70
N TYR A 286 -28.14 -1.31 -9.45
CA TYR A 286 -29.38 -1.78 -8.83
C TYR A 286 -30.34 -0.60 -8.57
N VAL A 287 -29.83 0.50 -8.02
CA VAL A 287 -30.63 1.70 -7.72
C VAL A 287 -31.15 2.36 -9.01
N SER A 288 -30.37 2.36 -10.09
CA SER A 288 -30.82 2.86 -11.41
C SER A 288 -31.84 1.94 -12.09
N GLY A 289 -32.08 0.73 -11.55
CA GLY A 289 -32.93 -0.29 -12.17
C GLY A 289 -32.28 -1.05 -13.32
N SER A 290 -30.96 -0.90 -13.54
CA SER A 290 -30.22 -1.60 -14.60
C SER A 290 -30.01 -3.09 -14.32
N ILE A 291 -29.95 -3.50 -13.04
CA ILE A 291 -29.86 -4.90 -12.63
C ILE A 291 -30.89 -5.24 -11.53
N SER A 292 -31.31 -6.50 -11.47
CA SER A 292 -32.13 -7.05 -10.38
C SER A 292 -31.31 -7.33 -9.11
N ASP A 293 -31.98 -7.47 -7.96
CA ASP A 293 -31.31 -7.82 -6.70
C ASP A 293 -30.63 -9.21 -6.75
N GLU A 294 -31.17 -10.15 -7.52
CA GLU A 294 -30.52 -11.45 -7.72
C GLU A 294 -29.24 -11.33 -8.56
N GLN A 295 -29.25 -10.51 -9.62
CA GLN A 295 -28.03 -10.20 -10.37
C GLN A 295 -26.99 -9.51 -9.47
N ARG A 296 -27.41 -8.53 -8.65
CA ARG A 296 -26.54 -7.86 -7.67
C ARG A 296 -25.89 -8.87 -6.71
N LYS A 297 -26.67 -9.77 -6.10
CA LYS A 297 -26.14 -10.83 -5.21
C LYS A 297 -25.17 -11.77 -5.93
N ASN A 298 -25.42 -12.07 -7.21
CA ASN A 298 -24.51 -12.89 -8.01
C ASN A 298 -23.17 -12.19 -8.25
N VAL A 299 -23.14 -10.88 -8.49
CA VAL A 299 -21.89 -10.11 -8.55
C VAL A 299 -21.14 -10.25 -7.23
N LEU A 300 -21.81 -10.01 -6.08
CA LEU A 300 -21.16 -10.08 -4.77
C LEU A 300 -20.53 -11.45 -4.46
N ARG A 301 -21.26 -12.54 -4.75
CA ARG A 301 -20.79 -13.91 -4.48
C ARG A 301 -19.58 -14.33 -5.33
N ASN A 302 -19.37 -13.68 -6.47
CA ASN A 302 -18.38 -14.09 -7.46
C ASN A 302 -17.29 -13.04 -7.73
N SER A 303 -17.26 -11.91 -7.01
CA SER A 303 -16.28 -10.84 -7.27
C SER A 303 -14.89 -11.12 -6.65
N CYS A 304 -14.84 -11.87 -5.56
CA CYS A 304 -13.61 -12.17 -4.82
C CYS A 304 -13.46 -13.69 -4.64
N PRO A 305 -12.88 -14.42 -5.62
CA PRO A 305 -12.88 -15.88 -5.63
C PRO A 305 -11.92 -16.53 -4.63
N GLY A 306 -10.95 -15.78 -4.09
CA GLY A 306 -9.87 -16.34 -3.28
C GLY A 306 -8.93 -15.30 -2.68
N ALA A 307 -7.69 -15.70 -2.41
CA ALA A 307 -6.68 -14.85 -1.79
C ALA A 307 -6.02 -13.88 -2.79
N GLY A 308 -5.54 -12.76 -2.28
CA GLY A 308 -4.75 -11.77 -3.02
C GLY A 308 -5.36 -10.37 -3.00
N ALA A 309 -4.55 -9.37 -3.39
CA ALA A 309 -4.96 -7.98 -3.44
C ALA A 309 -5.88 -7.68 -4.63
N CYS A 310 -6.52 -6.49 -4.64
CA CYS A 310 -7.44 -6.08 -5.70
C CYS A 310 -6.79 -6.16 -7.10
N GLY A 311 -7.46 -6.81 -8.06
CA GLY A 311 -6.85 -7.28 -9.32
C GLY A 311 -6.44 -6.22 -10.36
N GLY A 312 -7.04 -5.04 -10.32
CA GLY A 312 -6.69 -3.93 -11.22
C GLY A 312 -5.41 -3.22 -10.79
N MET A 313 -5.01 -2.21 -11.57
CA MET A 313 -3.91 -1.28 -11.24
C MET A 313 -4.35 -0.22 -10.21
N TYR A 314 -4.93 -0.69 -9.10
CA TYR A 314 -5.18 0.10 -7.91
C TYR A 314 -3.89 0.26 -7.11
N THR A 315 -3.93 0.87 -5.93
CA THR A 315 -2.72 1.18 -5.16
C THR A 315 -1.89 -0.06 -4.85
N ALA A 316 -2.51 -1.21 -4.55
CA ALA A 316 -1.76 -2.41 -4.20
C ALA A 316 -0.81 -2.86 -5.32
N ASN A 317 -1.35 -3.09 -6.52
CA ASN A 317 -0.58 -3.49 -7.69
C ASN A 317 0.31 -2.35 -8.21
N THR A 318 -0.10 -1.09 -8.04
CA THR A 318 0.72 0.09 -8.37
C THR A 318 1.98 0.11 -7.50
N MET A 319 1.83 0.04 -6.18
CA MET A 319 2.94 0.07 -5.24
C MET A 319 3.81 -1.17 -5.37
N ALA A 320 3.22 -2.36 -5.57
CA ALA A 320 4.01 -3.56 -5.83
C ALA A 320 4.91 -3.39 -7.08
N SER A 321 4.35 -2.91 -8.19
CA SER A 321 5.11 -2.71 -9.44
C SER A 321 6.17 -1.60 -9.29
N ALA A 322 5.82 -0.52 -8.59
CA ALA A 322 6.74 0.58 -8.30
C ALA A 322 7.92 0.12 -7.43
N ILE A 323 7.68 -0.72 -6.42
CA ILE A 323 8.70 -1.21 -5.48
C ILE A 323 9.60 -2.27 -6.15
N GLU A 324 9.05 -3.14 -7.00
CA GLU A 324 9.87 -4.05 -7.83
C GLU A 324 10.79 -3.26 -8.76
N THR A 325 10.28 -2.22 -9.41
CA THR A 325 11.06 -1.37 -10.32
C THR A 325 12.07 -0.48 -9.59
N MET A 326 11.78 -0.10 -8.35
CA MET A 326 12.72 0.56 -7.44
C MET A 326 13.86 -0.39 -7.01
N GLY A 327 13.69 -1.70 -7.20
CA GLY A 327 14.69 -2.71 -6.89
C GLY A 327 14.56 -3.30 -5.48
N MET A 328 13.47 -3.06 -4.76
CA MET A 328 13.26 -3.53 -3.38
C MET A 328 12.47 -4.85 -3.27
N SER A 329 12.07 -5.41 -4.40
CA SER A 329 11.48 -6.75 -4.53
C SER A 329 12.20 -7.58 -5.57
N LEU A 330 12.10 -8.90 -5.44
CA LEU A 330 12.60 -9.80 -6.47
C LEU A 330 11.78 -9.64 -7.76
N PRO A 331 12.38 -9.84 -8.95
CA PRO A 331 11.65 -9.85 -10.21
C PRO A 331 10.45 -10.81 -10.16
N TYR A 332 9.31 -10.39 -10.74
CA TYR A 332 8.00 -11.05 -10.71
C TYR A 332 7.19 -10.95 -9.42
N SER A 333 7.75 -10.41 -8.32
CA SER A 333 7.03 -10.27 -7.06
C SER A 333 5.70 -9.55 -7.25
N SER A 334 5.67 -8.47 -8.02
CA SER A 334 4.49 -7.63 -8.22
C SER A 334 3.42 -8.20 -9.15
N SER A 335 3.78 -9.16 -10.00
CA SER A 335 2.85 -9.70 -11.01
C SER A 335 2.40 -11.13 -10.74
N THR A 336 3.15 -11.91 -9.97
CA THR A 336 2.77 -13.29 -9.62
C THR A 336 1.49 -13.31 -8.77
N PRO A 337 0.42 -13.98 -9.21
CA PRO A 337 -0.82 -14.07 -8.44
C PRO A 337 -0.63 -14.75 -7.09
N ALA A 338 -1.47 -14.39 -6.11
CA ALA A 338 -1.34 -14.86 -4.72
C ALA A 338 -1.44 -16.39 -4.57
N GLU A 339 -2.27 -17.03 -5.39
CA GLU A 339 -2.50 -18.47 -5.37
C GLU A 339 -1.62 -19.24 -6.37
N ASP A 340 -0.73 -18.54 -7.08
CA ASP A 340 0.22 -19.19 -7.97
C ASP A 340 1.32 -19.91 -7.17
N PRO A 341 1.65 -21.18 -7.47
CA PRO A 341 2.75 -21.89 -6.79
C PRO A 341 4.09 -21.14 -6.82
N LEU A 342 4.35 -20.33 -7.86
CA LEU A 342 5.56 -19.54 -7.99
C LEU A 342 5.70 -18.50 -6.88
N LYS A 343 4.60 -18.03 -6.27
CA LYS A 343 4.64 -17.10 -5.13
C LYS A 343 5.27 -17.76 -3.90
N LEU A 344 4.99 -19.04 -3.66
CA LEU A 344 5.62 -19.80 -2.57
C LEU A 344 7.09 -20.07 -2.85
N GLU A 345 7.45 -20.28 -4.12
CA GLU A 345 8.84 -20.49 -4.50
C GLU A 345 9.67 -19.21 -4.32
N GLU A 346 9.13 -18.05 -4.72
CA GLU A 346 9.73 -16.75 -4.42
C GLU A 346 9.98 -16.58 -2.91
N CYS A 347 9.00 -16.94 -2.07
CA CYS A 347 9.13 -16.87 -0.61
C CYS A 347 10.32 -17.70 -0.10
N ARG A 348 10.51 -18.93 -0.59
CA ARG A 348 11.66 -19.76 -0.20
C ARG A 348 12.98 -19.18 -0.70
N LEU A 349 13.02 -18.69 -1.94
CA LEU A 349 14.22 -18.14 -2.55
C LEU A 349 14.71 -16.85 -1.87
N ALA A 350 13.81 -16.06 -1.28
CA ALA A 350 14.15 -14.80 -0.64
C ALA A 350 15.22 -14.93 0.46
N GLY A 351 15.27 -16.06 1.18
CA GLY A 351 16.31 -16.32 2.17
C GLY A 351 17.72 -16.35 1.57
N LYS A 352 17.88 -16.92 0.38
CA LYS A 352 19.17 -16.97 -0.34
C LYS A 352 19.61 -15.58 -0.80
N TYR A 353 18.70 -14.81 -1.39
CA TYR A 353 18.99 -13.44 -1.81
C TYR A 353 19.37 -12.55 -0.61
N LEU A 354 18.63 -12.64 0.50
CA LEU A 354 18.93 -11.85 1.69
C LEU A 354 20.30 -12.18 2.29
N LEU A 355 20.72 -13.45 2.25
CA LEU A 355 22.08 -13.83 2.67
C LEU A 355 23.14 -13.14 1.83
N GLU A 356 22.97 -13.06 0.50
CA GLU A 356 23.89 -12.34 -0.37
C GLU A 356 23.87 -10.83 -0.07
N LEU A 357 22.71 -10.24 0.19
CA LEU A 357 22.63 -8.83 0.60
C LEU A 357 23.36 -8.56 1.93
N LEU A 358 23.30 -9.49 2.89
CA LEU A 358 24.07 -9.40 4.14
C LEU A 358 25.58 -9.47 3.90
N LYS A 359 26.04 -10.35 3.00
CA LYS A 359 27.46 -10.46 2.62
C LYS A 359 27.96 -9.18 1.93
N MET A 360 27.15 -8.61 1.04
CA MET A 360 27.44 -7.37 0.32
C MET A 360 27.26 -6.12 1.20
N ASP A 361 26.59 -6.26 2.35
CA ASP A 361 26.02 -5.15 3.12
C ASP A 361 25.19 -4.20 2.26
N LEU A 362 24.44 -4.73 1.29
CA LEU A 362 23.60 -3.93 0.40
C LEU A 362 22.29 -3.60 1.13
N LYS A 363 22.12 -2.32 1.48
CA LYS A 363 21.05 -1.82 2.35
C LYS A 363 19.99 -1.03 1.56
N PRO A 364 18.81 -0.78 2.15
CA PRO A 364 17.74 -0.02 1.50
C PRO A 364 18.18 1.34 0.95
N ARG A 365 19.05 2.10 1.64
CA ARG A 365 19.54 3.40 1.13
C ARG A 365 20.56 3.29 -0.01
N ASP A 366 21.14 2.12 -0.22
CA ASP A 366 22.01 1.84 -1.37
C ASP A 366 21.17 1.52 -2.64
N ILE A 367 19.93 1.04 -2.45
CA ILE A 367 18.98 0.65 -3.51
C ILE A 367 18.00 1.79 -3.82
N ILE A 368 17.41 2.40 -2.78
CA ILE A 368 16.45 3.50 -2.87
C ILE A 368 17.23 4.81 -3.01
N THR A 369 17.36 5.25 -4.26
CA THR A 369 18.10 6.44 -4.68
C THR A 369 17.16 7.34 -5.48
N GLU A 370 17.60 8.56 -5.80
CA GLU A 370 16.82 9.46 -6.68
C GLU A 370 16.49 8.79 -8.02
N LYS A 371 17.43 8.03 -8.59
CA LYS A 371 17.24 7.29 -9.84
C LYS A 371 16.24 6.15 -9.71
N SER A 372 16.30 5.35 -8.64
CA SER A 372 15.35 4.25 -8.47
C SER A 372 13.95 4.74 -8.08
N LEU A 373 13.85 5.87 -7.37
CA LEU A 373 12.58 6.58 -7.17
C LEU A 373 12.02 7.11 -8.50
N ARG A 374 12.88 7.66 -9.38
CA ARG A 374 12.48 8.02 -10.75
C ARG A 374 11.96 6.81 -11.53
N ASN A 375 12.66 5.69 -11.49
CA ASN A 375 12.20 4.44 -12.11
C ASN A 375 10.83 3.99 -11.59
N ALA A 376 10.61 4.10 -10.27
CA ALA A 376 9.31 3.82 -9.66
C ALA A 376 8.21 4.77 -10.18
N MET A 377 8.48 6.06 -10.33
CA MET A 377 7.54 7.00 -10.94
C MET A 377 7.25 6.68 -12.42
N VAL A 378 8.28 6.33 -13.19
CA VAL A 378 8.14 5.98 -14.62
C VAL A 378 7.17 4.80 -14.77
N ILE A 379 7.33 3.73 -14.00
CA ILE A 379 6.43 2.58 -14.13
C ILE A 379 5.00 2.89 -13.66
N VAL A 380 4.84 3.75 -12.66
CA VAL A 380 3.51 4.24 -12.23
C VAL A 380 2.80 4.95 -13.38
N MET A 381 3.49 5.83 -14.11
CA MET A 381 2.91 6.53 -15.26
C MET A 381 2.60 5.58 -16.41
N ALA A 382 3.56 4.72 -16.79
CA ALA A 382 3.42 3.77 -17.89
C ALA A 382 2.27 2.79 -17.68
N LEU A 383 2.08 2.31 -16.44
CA LEU A 383 1.04 1.33 -16.10
C LEU A 383 -0.33 1.95 -15.78
N GLY A 384 -0.46 3.26 -15.71
CA GLY A 384 -1.73 3.87 -15.32
C GLY A 384 -2.06 3.75 -13.83
N GLY A 385 -1.02 3.77 -12.99
CA GLY A 385 -1.07 3.56 -11.54
C GLY A 385 -2.01 4.47 -10.74
N SER A 386 -2.24 4.14 -9.47
CA SER A 386 -3.03 4.95 -8.55
C SER A 386 -2.37 6.29 -8.18
N THR A 387 -3.16 7.35 -8.03
CA THR A 387 -2.69 8.65 -7.50
C THR A 387 -2.17 8.55 -6.06
N ASN A 388 -2.59 7.55 -5.29
CA ASN A 388 -2.04 7.25 -3.96
C ASN A 388 -0.52 6.98 -3.99
N ALA A 389 0.02 6.55 -5.14
CA ALA A 389 1.46 6.34 -5.29
C ALA A 389 2.27 7.63 -5.06
N VAL A 390 1.69 8.81 -5.33
CA VAL A 390 2.32 10.11 -5.04
C VAL A 390 2.60 10.25 -3.54
N LEU A 391 1.60 10.01 -2.70
CA LEU A 391 1.74 10.09 -1.23
C LEU A 391 2.78 9.09 -0.72
N HIS A 392 2.70 7.86 -1.23
CA HIS A 392 3.49 6.74 -0.76
C HIS A 392 4.96 6.86 -1.15
N LEU A 393 5.26 7.24 -2.39
CA LEU A 393 6.63 7.41 -2.85
C LEU A 393 7.30 8.63 -2.22
N ILE A 394 6.57 9.72 -1.96
CA ILE A 394 7.09 10.85 -1.16
C ILE A 394 7.46 10.36 0.24
N ALA A 395 6.56 9.65 0.93
CA ALA A 395 6.83 9.13 2.27
C ALA A 395 8.03 8.14 2.30
N ILE A 396 8.14 7.28 1.28
CA ILE A 396 9.30 6.39 1.11
C ILE A 396 10.59 7.18 0.93
N ALA A 397 10.60 8.20 0.05
CA ALA A 397 11.77 9.05 -0.16
C ALA A 397 12.23 9.73 1.14
N ARG A 398 11.29 10.25 1.94
CA ARG A 398 11.60 10.85 3.26
C ARG A 398 12.24 9.84 4.21
N SER A 399 11.76 8.60 4.24
CA SER A 399 12.30 7.55 5.13
C SER A 399 13.78 7.21 4.88
N VAL A 400 14.28 7.45 3.66
CA VAL A 400 15.69 7.25 3.29
C VAL A 400 16.51 8.55 3.27
N GLY A 401 15.92 9.68 3.68
CA GLY A 401 16.57 10.98 3.72
C GLY A 401 16.65 11.68 2.36
N LEU A 402 15.83 11.28 1.39
CA LEU A 402 15.75 11.90 0.07
C LEU A 402 14.60 12.91 -0.01
N HIS A 403 14.72 13.86 -0.93
CA HIS A 403 13.67 14.82 -1.24
C HIS A 403 12.98 14.43 -2.54
N LEU A 404 11.66 14.31 -2.51
CA LEU A 404 10.82 14.04 -3.67
C LEU A 404 9.57 14.92 -3.57
N THR A 405 9.28 15.68 -4.62
CA THR A 405 8.22 16.71 -4.64
C THR A 405 7.11 16.35 -5.62
N LEU A 406 5.97 17.04 -5.51
CA LEU A 406 4.91 16.94 -6.52
C LEU A 406 5.43 17.30 -7.92
N ASP A 407 6.29 18.32 -8.04
CA ASP A 407 6.85 18.73 -9.33
C ASP A 407 7.69 17.64 -9.99
N ASP A 408 8.33 16.76 -9.22
CA ASP A 408 9.09 15.64 -9.78
C ASP A 408 8.16 14.60 -10.43
N PHE A 409 6.97 14.37 -9.85
CA PHE A 409 5.93 13.57 -10.50
C PHE A 409 5.45 14.20 -11.79
N GLN A 410 5.26 15.52 -11.82
CA GLN A 410 4.82 16.20 -13.04
C GLN A 410 5.88 16.07 -14.14
N LYS A 411 7.15 16.31 -13.83
CA LYS A 411 8.26 16.16 -14.80
C LYS A 411 8.30 14.75 -15.40
N VAL A 412 8.11 13.71 -14.59
CA VAL A 412 8.08 12.32 -15.08
C VAL A 412 6.79 12.05 -15.86
N SER A 413 5.64 12.54 -15.40
CA SER A 413 4.36 12.41 -16.09
C SER A 413 4.41 13.01 -17.51
N ASP A 414 5.05 14.17 -17.67
CA ASP A 414 5.19 14.84 -18.96
C ASP A 414 6.05 14.04 -19.96
N GLN A 415 6.99 13.22 -19.46
CA GLN A 415 7.95 12.46 -20.28
C GLN A 415 7.50 11.03 -20.59
N VAL A 416 6.63 10.44 -19.76
CA VAL A 416 6.30 9.02 -19.84
C VAL A 416 4.87 8.85 -20.32
N PRO A 417 4.63 8.22 -21.48
CA PRO A 417 3.29 7.94 -21.95
C PRO A 417 2.59 6.90 -21.09
N PHE A 418 1.25 6.95 -21.06
CA PHE A 418 0.43 5.91 -20.47
C PHE A 418 0.22 4.77 -21.48
N LEU A 419 0.71 3.58 -21.15
CA LEU A 419 0.84 2.46 -22.08
C LEU A 419 -0.10 1.28 -21.76
N ALA A 420 -0.38 1.01 -20.49
CA ALA A 420 -1.05 -0.23 -20.11
C ALA A 420 -2.59 -0.14 -20.18
N ASP A 421 -3.23 -1.04 -20.93
CA ASP A 421 -4.69 -1.20 -21.00
C ASP A 421 -5.21 -1.99 -19.78
N LEU A 422 -4.87 -1.54 -18.57
CA LEU A 422 -5.23 -2.18 -17.31
C LEU A 422 -6.35 -1.41 -16.60
N LYS A 423 -7.27 -2.14 -15.97
CA LYS A 423 -8.29 -1.55 -15.08
C LYS A 423 -7.61 -0.69 -14.00
N PRO A 424 -8.24 0.41 -13.57
CA PRO A 424 -9.58 0.87 -13.93
C PRO A 424 -9.65 1.70 -15.22
N SER A 425 -8.52 2.10 -15.82
CA SER A 425 -8.51 2.92 -17.04
C SER A 425 -8.78 2.10 -18.31
N GLY A 426 -8.35 0.83 -18.29
CA GLY A 426 -8.38 -0.11 -19.39
C GLY A 426 -9.18 -1.39 -19.09
N LYS A 427 -8.92 -2.45 -19.86
CA LYS A 427 -9.72 -3.69 -19.87
C LYS A 427 -9.16 -4.81 -18.99
N TYR A 428 -7.83 -4.98 -19.00
CA TYR A 428 -7.15 -6.15 -18.44
C TYR A 428 -6.84 -6.00 -16.94
N VAL A 429 -6.46 -7.09 -16.28
CA VAL A 429 -6.03 -7.10 -14.87
C VAL A 429 -4.59 -7.58 -14.71
N MET A 430 -4.04 -7.50 -13.49
CA MET A 430 -2.64 -7.90 -13.23
C MET A 430 -2.34 -9.37 -13.59
N GLU A 431 -3.33 -10.27 -13.46
CA GLU A 431 -3.17 -11.66 -13.90
C GLU A 431 -2.88 -11.77 -15.42
N ASP A 432 -3.46 -10.88 -16.23
CA ASP A 432 -3.21 -10.86 -17.67
C ASP A 432 -1.82 -10.32 -18.00
N LEU A 433 -1.35 -9.32 -17.24
CA LEU A 433 0.03 -8.83 -17.34
C LEU A 433 1.03 -9.95 -17.02
N HIS A 434 0.76 -10.74 -15.98
CA HIS A 434 1.59 -11.90 -15.64
C HIS A 434 1.72 -12.91 -16.79
N LYS A 435 0.61 -13.21 -17.49
CA LYS A 435 0.58 -14.16 -18.62
C LYS A 435 1.44 -13.71 -19.81
N ILE A 436 1.71 -12.41 -19.96
CA ILE A 436 2.49 -11.87 -21.09
C ILE A 436 3.95 -11.51 -20.73
N GLY A 437 4.45 -12.00 -19.60
CA GLY A 437 5.82 -11.76 -19.14
C GLY A 437 5.96 -10.97 -17.85
N GLY A 438 4.84 -10.50 -17.28
CA GLY A 438 4.80 -9.82 -15.98
C GLY A 438 5.52 -8.48 -15.96
N THR A 439 5.74 -7.97 -14.75
CA THR A 439 6.44 -6.70 -14.52
C THR A 439 7.87 -6.68 -15.08
N PRO A 440 8.69 -7.76 -15.00
CA PRO A 440 10.02 -7.77 -15.61
C PRO A 440 10.03 -7.50 -17.12
N ALA A 441 9.04 -8.03 -17.85
CA ALA A 441 8.91 -7.76 -19.29
C ALA A 441 8.58 -6.29 -19.59
N VAL A 442 7.79 -5.64 -18.74
CA VAL A 442 7.52 -4.19 -18.84
C VAL A 442 8.78 -3.38 -18.54
N ILE A 443 9.51 -3.73 -17.49
CA ILE A 443 10.79 -3.09 -17.14
C ILE A 443 11.79 -3.21 -18.30
N HIS A 444 11.91 -4.41 -18.88
CA HIS A 444 12.76 -4.65 -20.05
C HIS A 444 12.36 -3.73 -21.22
N TYR A 445 11.09 -3.68 -21.58
CA TYR A 445 10.60 -2.80 -22.63
C TYR A 445 10.93 -1.33 -22.35
N LEU A 446 10.66 -0.82 -21.15
CA LEU A 446 10.91 0.58 -20.80
C LEU A 446 12.42 0.92 -20.74
N LEU A 447 13.29 -0.04 -20.42
CA LEU A 447 14.74 0.11 -20.51
C LEU A 447 15.20 0.21 -21.97
N GLU A 448 14.67 -0.62 -22.87
CA GLU A 448 14.99 -0.56 -24.30
C GLU A 448 14.59 0.79 -24.91
N GLN A 449 13.49 1.37 -24.41
CA GLN A 449 13.05 2.70 -24.82
C GLN A 449 13.81 3.86 -24.12
N GLY A 450 14.80 3.57 -23.27
CA GLY A 450 15.59 4.58 -22.57
C GLY A 450 14.82 5.39 -21.52
N LEU A 451 13.67 4.89 -21.05
CA LEU A 451 12.85 5.58 -20.05
C LEU A 451 13.29 5.29 -18.61
N LEU A 452 13.93 4.15 -18.38
CA LEU A 452 14.43 3.71 -17.07
C LEU A 452 15.95 3.81 -16.97
N ASP A 453 16.42 4.13 -15.77
CA ASP A 453 17.83 4.09 -15.38
C ASP A 453 18.24 2.65 -15.03
N GLY A 454 19.01 2.00 -15.92
CA GLY A 454 19.36 0.59 -15.81
C GLY A 454 20.37 0.23 -14.72
N ASP A 455 21.21 1.18 -14.31
CA ASP A 455 22.33 0.95 -13.38
C ASP A 455 21.92 0.90 -11.90
N CYS A 456 20.64 1.11 -11.60
CA CYS A 456 20.11 1.04 -10.24
C CYS A 456 20.29 -0.37 -9.67
N MET A 457 20.98 -0.49 -8.53
CA MET A 457 21.12 -1.76 -7.79
C MET A 457 19.77 -2.25 -7.28
N THR A 458 19.60 -3.57 -7.19
CA THR A 458 18.39 -4.20 -6.65
C THR A 458 18.72 -5.24 -5.58
N VAL A 459 17.69 -5.75 -4.91
CA VAL A 459 17.77 -6.83 -3.92
C VAL A 459 18.31 -8.16 -4.47
N THR A 460 18.50 -8.29 -5.78
CA THR A 460 19.19 -9.46 -6.35
C THR A 460 20.72 -9.37 -6.24
N GLY A 461 21.26 -8.22 -5.81
CA GLY A 461 22.69 -7.91 -5.85
C GLY A 461 23.18 -7.53 -7.25
N LYS A 462 22.27 -7.33 -8.20
CA LYS A 462 22.55 -6.93 -9.60
C LYS A 462 21.81 -5.64 -9.93
N THR A 463 22.18 -5.02 -11.05
CA THR A 463 21.47 -3.83 -11.55
C THR A 463 20.10 -4.18 -12.16
N LEU A 464 19.22 -3.19 -12.29
CA LEU A 464 17.92 -3.35 -12.94
C LEU A 464 18.06 -3.87 -14.38
N ALA A 465 19.05 -3.35 -15.13
CA ALA A 465 19.32 -3.79 -16.49
C ALA A 465 19.87 -5.22 -16.59
N GLU A 466 20.74 -5.63 -15.66
CA GLU A 466 21.22 -7.01 -15.59
C GLU A 466 20.07 -7.99 -15.30
N ASN A 467 19.16 -7.62 -14.40
CA ASN A 467 17.98 -8.43 -14.10
C ASN A 467 17.05 -8.51 -15.32
N ALA A 468 16.75 -7.39 -15.98
CA ALA A 468 15.83 -7.33 -17.12
C ALA A 468 16.26 -8.24 -18.29
N LYS A 469 17.57 -8.35 -18.56
CA LYS A 469 18.12 -9.19 -19.63
C LYS A 469 17.92 -10.70 -19.41
N ILE A 470 17.70 -11.13 -18.17
CA ILE A 470 17.52 -12.55 -17.82
C ILE A 470 16.10 -13.01 -18.15
N PHE A 471 15.14 -12.08 -18.17
CA PHE A 471 13.73 -12.42 -18.32
C PHE A 471 13.24 -12.20 -19.76
N PRO A 472 12.30 -13.04 -20.23
CA PRO A 472 11.71 -12.88 -21.54
C PRO A 472 11.10 -11.47 -21.73
N PRO A 473 11.18 -10.91 -22.95
CA PRO A 473 10.45 -9.68 -23.28
C PRO A 473 8.93 -9.93 -23.27
N LEU A 474 8.16 -8.87 -23.51
CA LEU A 474 6.71 -8.97 -23.67
C LEU A 474 6.35 -9.99 -24.76
N SER A 475 5.36 -10.84 -24.49
CA SER A 475 4.90 -11.84 -25.46
C SER A 475 4.52 -11.23 -26.81
N GLU A 476 4.93 -11.88 -27.90
CA GLU A 476 4.62 -11.42 -29.26
C GLU A 476 3.10 -11.29 -29.47
N GLY A 477 2.67 -10.18 -30.09
CA GLY A 477 1.26 -9.92 -30.42
C GLY A 477 0.37 -9.51 -29.23
N GLN A 478 0.91 -9.40 -28.00
CA GLN A 478 0.15 -8.93 -26.84
C GLN A 478 -0.48 -7.55 -27.06
N GLN A 479 -1.63 -7.30 -26.43
CA GLN A 479 -2.42 -6.06 -26.60
C GLN A 479 -2.56 -5.23 -25.32
N ILE A 480 -1.91 -5.65 -24.22
CA ILE A 480 -2.03 -5.06 -22.89
C ILE A 480 -1.12 -3.85 -22.75
N ILE A 481 0.16 -3.97 -23.11
CA ILE A 481 1.13 -2.88 -23.09
C ILE A 481 1.23 -2.29 -24.50
N ARG A 482 0.74 -1.07 -24.67
CA ARG A 482 0.81 -0.39 -25.96
C ARG A 482 2.26 0.01 -26.31
N PRO A 483 2.61 0.04 -27.60
CA PRO A 483 3.90 0.58 -28.05
C PRO A 483 3.94 2.11 -27.91
N LEU A 484 5.15 2.70 -27.83
CA LEU A 484 5.35 4.15 -27.67
C LEU A 484 4.78 5.02 -28.80
N ASP A 485 4.63 4.48 -30.01
CA ASP A 485 4.07 5.19 -31.16
C ASP A 485 2.52 5.18 -31.18
N ASN A 486 1.90 4.33 -30.37
CA ASN A 486 0.44 4.23 -30.22
C ASN A 486 0.03 4.08 -28.73
N PRO A 487 0.44 5.03 -27.86
CA PRO A 487 0.13 4.98 -26.44
C PRO A 487 -1.35 5.26 -26.21
N ILE A 488 -1.86 4.91 -25.02
CA ILE A 488 -3.23 5.27 -24.63
C ILE A 488 -3.34 6.79 -24.44
N LYS A 489 -2.30 7.40 -23.85
CA LYS A 489 -2.11 8.84 -23.74
C LYS A 489 -0.61 9.15 -23.91
N SER A 490 -0.30 10.23 -24.63
CA SER A 490 1.08 10.64 -24.91
C SER A 490 1.88 11.06 -23.67
N THR A 491 1.21 11.38 -22.58
CA THR A 491 1.79 11.67 -21.26
C THR A 491 1.14 10.79 -20.20
N GLY A 492 1.67 10.84 -18.98
CA GLY A 492 1.13 10.18 -17.81
C GLY A 492 -0.27 10.70 -17.47
N HIS A 493 -1.04 9.86 -16.80
CA HIS A 493 -2.39 10.24 -16.39
C HIS A 493 -2.38 11.10 -15.12
N ILE A 494 -1.35 11.01 -14.26
CA ILE A 494 -1.25 11.81 -13.05
C ILE A 494 -0.91 13.23 -13.45
N GLN A 495 -1.69 14.20 -12.98
CA GLN A 495 -1.45 15.62 -13.18
C GLN A 495 -1.41 16.32 -11.83
N ILE A 496 -0.39 17.14 -11.62
CA ILE A 496 -0.25 18.00 -10.47
C ILE A 496 -0.85 19.35 -10.84
N LEU A 497 -1.82 19.80 -10.06
CA LEU A 497 -2.51 21.07 -10.29
C LEU A 497 -2.30 21.99 -9.09
N TYR A 498 -1.90 23.23 -9.39
CA TYR A 498 -1.75 24.33 -8.43
C TYR A 498 -2.89 25.35 -8.64
N GLY A 499 -2.75 26.57 -8.17
CA GLY A 499 -3.74 27.64 -8.33
C GLY A 499 -4.17 28.19 -6.98
N ASN A 500 -5.03 29.22 -6.99
CA ASN A 500 -5.45 29.86 -5.75
C ASN A 500 -6.26 28.91 -4.84
N LEU A 501 -6.83 27.83 -5.40
CA LEU A 501 -7.59 26.84 -4.63
C LEU A 501 -6.70 25.77 -3.99
N ALA A 502 -5.54 25.48 -4.61
CA ALA A 502 -4.59 24.46 -4.20
C ALA A 502 -3.14 25.01 -4.22
N PRO A 503 -2.81 25.99 -3.35
CA PRO A 503 -1.53 26.69 -3.43
C PRO A 503 -0.32 25.81 -3.09
N GLU A 504 -0.52 24.72 -2.34
CA GLU A 504 0.53 23.70 -2.09
C GLU A 504 0.41 22.49 -3.01
N GLY A 505 -0.47 22.57 -4.02
CA GLY A 505 -0.68 21.53 -5.02
C GLY A 505 -1.83 20.57 -4.68
N SER A 506 -2.18 19.79 -5.69
CA SER A 506 -3.21 18.75 -5.68
C SER A 506 -2.88 17.70 -6.73
N VAL A 507 -3.55 16.54 -6.68
CA VAL A 507 -3.29 15.43 -7.58
C VAL A 507 -4.58 15.02 -8.28
N ALA A 508 -4.54 15.02 -9.61
CA ALA A 508 -5.65 14.62 -10.47
C ALA A 508 -5.29 13.40 -11.31
N LYS A 509 -6.29 12.58 -11.62
CA LYS A 509 -6.17 11.51 -12.61
C LYS A 509 -6.84 11.96 -13.91
N ILE A 510 -6.03 12.37 -14.88
CA ILE A 510 -6.47 12.85 -16.20
C ILE A 510 -6.13 11.82 -17.28
N THR A 511 -7.11 11.02 -17.67
CA THR A 511 -6.99 10.00 -18.73
C THR A 511 -7.05 10.59 -20.15
N GLY A 512 -7.52 11.83 -20.29
CA GLY A 512 -7.68 12.52 -21.58
C GLY A 512 -9.04 12.33 -22.25
N LYS A 513 -9.94 11.52 -21.68
CA LYS A 513 -11.32 11.33 -22.18
C LYS A 513 -12.29 12.42 -21.71
N GLU A 514 -11.93 13.10 -20.63
CA GLU A 514 -12.70 14.14 -19.96
C GLU A 514 -12.46 15.55 -20.52
N GLY A 515 -11.46 15.73 -21.38
CA GLY A 515 -11.03 17.04 -21.88
C GLY A 515 -9.90 17.64 -21.03
N LEU A 516 -9.54 18.89 -21.33
CA LEU A 516 -8.43 19.60 -20.65
C LEU A 516 -8.88 20.80 -19.82
N PHE A 517 -10.17 21.13 -19.88
CA PHE A 517 -10.75 22.30 -19.24
C PHE A 517 -12.15 21.99 -18.72
N PHE A 518 -12.43 22.39 -17.48
CA PHE A 518 -13.78 22.34 -16.90
C PHE A 518 -14.01 23.61 -16.07
N SER A 519 -15.17 24.24 -16.22
CA SER A 519 -15.55 25.39 -15.39
C SER A 519 -17.01 25.29 -15.00
N GLY A 520 -17.30 25.48 -13.72
CA GLY A 520 -18.66 25.38 -13.21
C GLY A 520 -18.80 25.94 -11.80
N PRO A 521 -20.03 26.30 -11.39
CA PRO A 521 -20.27 26.78 -10.04
C PRO A 521 -20.08 25.66 -9.02
N ALA A 522 -19.53 26.01 -7.87
CA ALA A 522 -19.25 25.09 -6.77
C ALA A 522 -20.54 24.57 -6.13
N LEU A 523 -20.54 23.28 -5.82
CA LEU A 523 -21.52 22.60 -4.97
C LEU A 523 -20.76 21.94 -3.81
N VAL A 524 -20.84 22.54 -2.64
CA VAL A 524 -19.95 22.29 -1.50
C VAL A 524 -20.64 21.39 -0.46
N PHE A 525 -19.89 20.41 0.03
CA PHE A 525 -20.29 19.45 1.06
C PHE A 525 -19.20 19.34 2.14
N GLU A 526 -19.62 19.32 3.41
CA GLU A 526 -18.73 19.21 4.59
C GLU A 526 -18.36 17.76 4.95
N GLY A 527 -18.43 16.86 3.97
CA GLY A 527 -18.07 15.44 4.11
C GLY A 527 -18.76 14.55 3.08
N GLU A 528 -18.28 13.30 2.98
CA GLU A 528 -18.76 12.30 2.00
C GLU A 528 -20.28 12.04 2.13
N GLU A 529 -20.76 11.80 3.36
CA GLU A 529 -22.15 11.42 3.63
C GLU A 529 -23.14 12.48 3.12
N ALA A 530 -22.85 13.77 3.32
CA ALA A 530 -23.72 14.86 2.88
C ALA A 530 -23.84 14.92 1.35
N MET A 531 -22.75 14.66 0.63
CA MET A 531 -22.75 14.59 -0.83
C MET A 531 -23.58 13.40 -1.33
N ILE A 532 -23.42 12.23 -0.70
CA ILE A 532 -24.17 11.01 -1.06
C ILE A 532 -25.67 11.18 -0.84
N THR A 533 -26.09 11.81 0.26
CA THR A 533 -27.51 12.11 0.49
C THR A 533 -28.04 13.03 -0.61
N ALA A 534 -27.34 14.13 -0.91
CA ALA A 534 -27.79 15.10 -1.90
C ALA A 534 -27.90 14.53 -3.33
N ILE A 535 -26.93 13.72 -3.78
CA ILE A 535 -27.00 13.10 -5.11
C ILE A 535 -28.11 12.04 -5.19
N SER A 536 -28.40 11.35 -4.09
CA SER A 536 -29.46 10.35 -4.04
C SER A 536 -30.85 10.98 -4.08
N GLU A 537 -31.02 12.17 -3.49
CA GLU A 537 -32.29 12.92 -3.49
C GLU A 537 -32.57 13.60 -4.83
N ASN A 538 -31.56 14.28 -5.42
CA ASN A 538 -31.74 14.98 -6.68
C ASN A 538 -30.45 15.03 -7.53
N PRO A 539 -30.17 13.97 -8.30
CA PRO A 539 -28.97 13.88 -9.13
C PRO A 539 -28.82 15.04 -10.12
N ALA A 540 -29.93 15.57 -10.65
CA ALA A 540 -29.91 16.60 -11.68
C ALA A 540 -29.22 17.91 -11.23
N THR A 541 -29.16 18.16 -9.92
CA THR A 541 -28.51 19.36 -9.34
C THR A 541 -26.99 19.39 -9.52
N PHE A 542 -26.38 18.23 -9.76
CA PHE A 542 -24.93 18.06 -9.91
C PHE A 542 -24.44 18.35 -11.33
N LYS A 543 -25.34 18.37 -12.31
CA LYS A 543 -25.00 18.61 -13.72
C LYS A 543 -24.38 20.00 -13.91
N GLY A 544 -23.23 20.06 -14.57
CA GLY A 544 -22.45 21.27 -14.83
C GLY A 544 -21.77 21.87 -13.59
N LYS A 545 -21.76 21.18 -12.45
CA LYS A 545 -21.18 21.69 -11.19
C LYS A 545 -19.76 21.20 -10.97
N VAL A 546 -19.04 21.96 -10.15
CA VAL A 546 -17.80 21.49 -9.49
C VAL A 546 -18.18 21.08 -8.08
N VAL A 547 -18.23 19.77 -7.84
CA VAL A 547 -18.57 19.19 -6.54
C VAL A 547 -17.35 19.24 -5.64
N VAL A 548 -17.47 19.91 -4.49
CA VAL A 548 -16.39 20.08 -3.51
C VAL A 548 -16.76 19.31 -2.26
N ILE A 549 -16.03 18.23 -1.94
CA ILE A 549 -16.16 17.47 -0.70
C ILE A 549 -14.97 17.83 0.18
N ARG A 550 -15.19 18.55 1.27
CA ARG A 550 -14.10 19.08 2.11
C ARG A 550 -14.18 18.59 3.55
N GLY A 551 -13.09 18.80 4.30
CA GLY A 551 -12.98 18.29 5.66
C GLY A 551 -12.76 16.77 5.68
N GLU A 552 -12.17 16.25 4.61
CA GLU A 552 -11.77 14.85 4.41
C GLU A 552 -10.26 14.71 4.25
N GLY A 553 -9.48 15.75 4.54
CA GLY A 553 -8.03 15.72 4.55
C GLY A 553 -7.42 14.93 5.72
N PRO A 554 -6.07 14.93 5.84
CA PRO A 554 -5.36 14.21 6.90
C PRO A 554 -5.85 14.49 8.31
N LYS A 555 -6.14 15.75 8.65
CA LYS A 555 -6.66 16.14 9.97
C LYS A 555 -8.18 16.29 9.99
N GLY A 556 -8.77 16.74 8.89
CA GLY A 556 -10.21 17.01 8.79
C GLY A 556 -11.08 15.76 8.77
N GLY A 557 -10.65 14.71 8.05
CA GLY A 557 -11.38 13.45 7.92
C GLY A 557 -11.74 12.83 9.27
N PRO A 558 -10.75 12.56 10.15
CA PRO A 558 -9.29 12.53 9.95
C PRO A 558 -8.83 11.27 9.18
N GLY A 559 -7.54 11.19 8.86
CA GLY A 559 -6.92 10.03 8.22
C GLY A 559 -6.98 10.02 6.70
N MET A 560 -7.40 11.14 6.09
CA MET A 560 -7.49 11.31 4.64
C MET A 560 -8.22 10.12 3.96
N PRO A 561 -9.49 9.85 4.31
CA PRO A 561 -10.21 8.69 3.79
C PRO A 561 -10.24 8.66 2.25
N GLU A 562 -10.22 7.44 1.70
CA GLU A 562 -10.44 7.23 0.27
C GLU A 562 -11.93 7.08 -0.01
N MET A 563 -12.46 7.94 -0.87
CA MET A 563 -13.87 7.98 -1.21
C MET A 563 -14.08 7.37 -2.60
N LEU A 564 -14.68 6.19 -2.65
CA LEU A 564 -15.16 5.57 -3.89
C LEU A 564 -16.66 5.80 -4.11
N THR A 565 -17.43 5.92 -3.03
CA THR A 565 -18.89 6.10 -3.08
C THR A 565 -19.31 7.31 -3.93
N PRO A 566 -18.69 8.51 -3.79
CA PRO A 566 -19.09 9.69 -4.56
C PRO A 566 -18.86 9.50 -6.05
N THR A 567 -17.70 8.93 -6.40
CA THR A 567 -17.35 8.64 -7.78
C THR A 567 -18.29 7.61 -8.41
N SER A 568 -18.61 6.53 -7.69
CA SER A 568 -19.54 5.50 -8.17
C SER A 568 -20.96 6.02 -8.29
N ALA A 569 -21.42 6.87 -7.36
CA ALA A 569 -22.75 7.49 -7.41
C ALA A 569 -22.90 8.44 -8.61
N ILE A 570 -21.88 9.27 -8.88
CA ILE A 570 -21.86 10.15 -10.06
C ILE A 570 -21.88 9.35 -11.37
N MET A 571 -21.10 8.27 -11.43
CA MET A 571 -21.08 7.39 -12.61
C MET A 571 -22.42 6.67 -12.80
N GLY A 572 -22.99 6.12 -11.73
CA GLY A 572 -24.30 5.47 -11.75
C GLY A 572 -25.46 6.42 -12.13
N ALA A 573 -25.35 7.70 -11.78
CA ALA A 573 -26.29 8.74 -12.18
C ALA A 573 -26.08 9.25 -13.63
N GLY A 574 -25.06 8.76 -14.35
CA GLY A 574 -24.76 9.20 -15.72
C GLY A 574 -24.07 10.56 -15.83
N LEU A 575 -23.54 11.10 -14.73
CA LEU A 575 -22.98 12.46 -14.64
C LEU A 575 -21.45 12.53 -14.78
N GLY A 576 -20.77 11.39 -15.01
CA GLY A 576 -19.31 11.31 -14.99
C GLY A 576 -18.55 12.26 -15.93
N LYS A 577 -19.19 12.72 -17.01
CA LYS A 577 -18.62 13.72 -17.94
C LYS A 577 -19.23 15.12 -17.78
N GLU A 578 -20.20 15.27 -16.88
CA GLU A 578 -20.99 16.49 -16.75
C GLU A 578 -20.71 17.23 -15.43
N CYS A 579 -19.87 16.69 -14.54
CA CYS A 579 -19.41 17.36 -13.32
C CYS A 579 -17.93 17.08 -13.04
N ALA A 580 -17.32 17.95 -12.23
CA ALA A 580 -15.99 17.73 -11.65
C ALA A 580 -16.10 17.43 -10.16
N LEU A 581 -15.10 16.72 -9.61
CA LEU A 581 -15.00 16.35 -8.19
C LEU A 581 -13.68 16.84 -7.61
N LEU A 582 -13.77 17.61 -6.52
CA LEU A 582 -12.65 18.17 -5.78
C LEU A 582 -12.72 17.74 -4.32
N THR A 583 -11.58 17.39 -3.74
CA THR A 583 -11.47 17.12 -2.30
C THR A 583 -10.07 17.37 -1.73
N ASP A 584 -10.01 17.70 -0.44
CA ASP A 584 -8.79 17.64 0.37
C ASP A 584 -8.45 16.20 0.84
N GLY A 585 -9.39 15.25 0.70
CA GLY A 585 -9.19 13.82 0.89
C GLY A 585 -8.64 13.09 -0.33
N ARG A 586 -9.05 11.84 -0.54
CA ARG A 586 -8.63 11.01 -1.67
C ARG A 586 -9.85 10.44 -2.39
N PHE A 587 -9.79 10.33 -3.71
CA PHE A 587 -10.76 9.58 -4.50
C PHE A 587 -10.18 8.25 -4.94
N SER A 588 -10.99 7.20 -4.96
CA SER A 588 -10.56 5.91 -5.46
C SER A 588 -10.50 5.89 -6.99
N GLY A 589 -9.52 5.19 -7.55
CA GLY A 589 -9.14 5.26 -8.97
C GLY A 589 -10.17 4.76 -9.98
N GLY A 590 -11.35 4.31 -9.55
CA GLY A 590 -12.44 3.75 -10.37
C GLY A 590 -13.28 4.75 -11.16
N SER A 591 -12.94 6.05 -11.14
CA SER A 591 -13.69 7.09 -11.84
C SER A 591 -13.08 7.48 -13.19
N HIS A 592 -13.94 7.97 -14.09
CA HIS A 592 -13.58 8.71 -15.28
C HIS A 592 -14.14 10.13 -15.13
N GLY A 593 -13.39 11.17 -15.49
CA GLY A 593 -13.78 12.57 -15.29
C GLY A 593 -12.68 13.43 -14.65
N PHE A 594 -12.99 14.70 -14.37
CA PHE A 594 -12.13 15.58 -13.60
C PHE A 594 -12.24 15.26 -12.11
N VAL A 595 -11.36 14.39 -11.64
CA VAL A 595 -11.32 13.95 -10.24
C VAL A 595 -10.00 14.36 -9.63
N VAL A 596 -10.06 15.33 -8.71
CA VAL A 596 -8.91 15.93 -8.04
C VAL A 596 -9.00 15.66 -6.55
N GLY A 597 -7.97 15.02 -6.00
CA GLY A 597 -7.78 14.86 -4.57
C GLY A 597 -6.54 15.58 -4.08
N HIS A 598 -6.23 15.39 -2.80
CA HIS A 598 -5.01 15.88 -2.17
C HIS A 598 -4.86 17.41 -2.20
N ILE A 599 -5.96 18.16 -2.31
CA ILE A 599 -5.92 19.62 -2.33
C ILE A 599 -5.27 20.12 -1.03
N CYS A 600 -4.14 20.82 -1.17
CA CYS A 600 -3.37 21.36 -0.05
C CYS A 600 -3.29 22.90 -0.10
N PRO A 601 -3.37 23.58 1.06
CA PRO A 601 -3.69 23.03 2.39
C PRO A 601 -5.12 22.49 2.50
N GLU A 602 -5.34 21.51 3.38
CA GLU A 602 -6.68 20.95 3.63
C GLU A 602 -7.63 21.96 4.30
N ALA A 603 -8.94 21.72 4.24
CA ALA A 603 -9.93 22.63 4.82
C ALA A 603 -9.76 22.80 6.35
N GLN A 604 -9.36 21.74 7.06
CA GLN A 604 -9.17 21.75 8.51
C GLN A 604 -8.07 22.72 8.97
N GLU A 605 -7.09 22.98 8.10
CA GLU A 605 -5.97 23.90 8.34
C GLU A 605 -6.24 25.31 7.79
N GLY A 606 -7.47 25.58 7.33
CA GLY A 606 -7.87 26.86 6.77
C GLY A 606 -7.38 27.05 5.33
N GLY A 607 -7.10 25.96 4.60
CA GLY A 607 -6.79 26.04 3.18
C GLY A 607 -7.92 26.68 2.35
N PRO A 608 -7.65 27.22 1.15
CA PRO A 608 -8.66 27.89 0.33
C PRO A 608 -9.92 27.06 0.06
N ILE A 609 -9.80 25.74 -0.06
CA ILE A 609 -10.95 24.82 -0.18
C ILE A 609 -11.96 24.93 0.99
N GLY A 610 -11.48 25.28 2.19
CA GLY A 610 -12.30 25.57 3.38
C GLY A 610 -13.08 26.89 3.32
N LEU A 611 -12.81 27.74 2.32
CA LEU A 611 -13.42 29.06 2.15
C LEU A 611 -14.42 29.13 0.98
N VAL A 612 -14.46 28.10 0.14
CA VAL A 612 -15.41 27.98 -0.98
C VAL A 612 -16.85 27.95 -0.46
N GLN A 613 -17.75 28.61 -1.18
CA GLN A 613 -19.19 28.66 -0.94
C GLN A 613 -19.95 28.18 -2.19
N ASN A 614 -21.18 27.72 -1.99
CA ASN A 614 -22.04 27.33 -3.11
C ASN A 614 -22.20 28.47 -4.11
N GLY A 615 -22.01 28.18 -5.39
CA GLY A 615 -22.13 29.14 -6.48
C GLY A 615 -20.84 29.83 -6.90
N ASP A 616 -19.76 29.77 -6.10
CA ASP A 616 -18.45 30.29 -6.53
C ASP A 616 -18.01 29.58 -7.82
N LEU A 617 -17.55 30.31 -8.83
CA LEU A 617 -17.12 29.72 -10.09
C LEU A 617 -15.72 29.10 -9.90
N ILE A 618 -15.58 27.81 -10.18
CA ILE A 618 -14.28 27.12 -10.14
C ILE A 618 -13.91 26.69 -11.55
N THR A 619 -12.65 26.92 -11.91
CA THR A 619 -12.05 26.54 -13.18
C THR A 619 -10.90 25.57 -12.95
N ILE A 620 -10.93 24.44 -13.66
CA ILE A 620 -9.87 23.45 -13.73
C ILE A 620 -9.26 23.53 -15.14
N ASP A 621 -8.01 23.94 -15.23
CA ASP A 621 -7.24 24.04 -16.48
C ASP A 621 -6.02 23.12 -16.39
N VAL A 622 -6.12 21.95 -17.02
CA VAL A 622 -5.05 20.94 -17.00
C VAL A 622 -3.83 21.42 -17.80
N VAL A 623 -4.04 22.24 -18.83
CA VAL A 623 -2.93 22.75 -19.67
C VAL A 623 -2.09 23.73 -18.86
N LYS A 624 -2.73 24.62 -18.10
CA LYS A 624 -2.03 25.55 -17.19
C LYS A 624 -1.62 24.91 -15.87
N ARG A 625 -2.06 23.68 -15.61
CA ARG A 625 -1.89 22.98 -14.32
C ARG A 625 -2.47 23.79 -13.17
N ALA A 626 -3.68 24.31 -13.36
CA ALA A 626 -4.32 25.25 -12.46
C ALA A 626 -5.74 24.81 -12.05
N ILE A 627 -6.08 25.05 -10.79
CA ILE A 627 -7.42 24.98 -10.20
C ILE A 627 -7.62 26.28 -9.44
N ASP A 628 -8.49 27.12 -9.99
CA ASP A 628 -8.75 28.45 -9.47
C ASP A 628 -10.23 28.61 -9.13
N VAL A 629 -10.51 29.32 -8.05
CA VAL A 629 -11.84 29.86 -7.73
C VAL A 629 -11.87 31.34 -8.11
N ASP A 630 -12.94 31.78 -8.78
CA ASP A 630 -13.14 33.16 -9.24
C ASP A 630 -13.51 34.08 -8.07
N LEU A 631 -12.53 34.26 -7.18
CA LEU A 631 -12.58 35.15 -6.04
C LEU A 631 -11.28 35.96 -6.02
N THR A 632 -11.42 37.24 -5.75
CA THR A 632 -10.27 38.11 -5.50
C THR A 632 -9.58 37.72 -4.19
N GLU A 633 -8.29 38.03 -4.07
CA GLU A 633 -7.54 37.80 -2.83
C GLU A 633 -8.19 38.49 -1.62
N ALA A 634 -8.77 39.68 -1.82
CA ALA A 634 -9.48 40.40 -0.77
C ALA A 634 -10.72 39.65 -0.27
N GLN A 635 -11.48 39.01 -1.17
CA GLN A 635 -12.64 38.18 -0.80
C GLN A 635 -12.21 36.91 -0.08
N LEU A 636 -11.15 36.25 -0.54
CA LEU A 636 -10.60 35.07 0.13
C LEU A 636 -10.09 35.41 1.53
N GLU A 637 -9.38 36.52 1.69
CA GLU A 637 -8.89 37.01 2.99
C GLU A 637 -10.03 37.41 3.92
N GLU A 638 -11.08 38.06 3.43
CA GLU A 638 -12.27 38.35 4.23
C GLU A 638 -12.94 37.07 4.75
N ARG A 639 -13.07 36.05 3.90
CA ARG A 639 -13.61 34.75 4.30
C ARG A 639 -12.69 34.04 5.29
N ARG A 640 -11.37 34.11 5.08
CA ARG A 640 -10.34 33.55 5.97
C ARG A 640 -10.42 34.13 7.37
N ARG A 641 -10.63 35.45 7.51
CA ARG A 641 -10.81 36.12 8.82
C ARG A 641 -12.05 35.68 9.57
N LYS A 642 -13.09 35.26 8.86
CA LYS A 642 -14.34 34.73 9.44
C LYS A 642 -14.30 33.23 9.67
N TRP A 643 -13.28 32.54 9.14
CA TRP A 643 -13.15 31.10 9.26
C TRP A 643 -12.64 30.71 10.65
N SER A 644 -13.27 29.69 11.23
CA SER A 644 -12.84 29.06 12.46
C SER A 644 -12.67 27.56 12.22
N PRO A 645 -11.55 26.94 12.64
CA PRO A 645 -11.36 25.51 12.46
C PRO A 645 -12.49 24.73 13.17
N PRO A 646 -13.15 23.79 12.50
CA PRO A 646 -14.09 22.91 13.18
C PRO A 646 -13.35 22.04 14.20
N SER A 647 -14.04 21.67 15.27
CA SER A 647 -13.49 20.75 16.27
C SER A 647 -13.09 19.43 15.63
N TYR A 648 -11.94 18.89 16.04
CA TYR A 648 -11.49 17.58 15.59
C TYR A 648 -12.52 16.49 15.95
N LYS A 649 -12.77 15.60 14.98
CA LYS A 649 -13.74 14.49 15.13
C LYS A 649 -13.23 13.38 16.06
N ALA A 650 -11.92 13.31 16.34
CA ALA A 650 -11.30 12.38 17.27
C ALA A 650 -10.58 13.13 18.40
N THR A 651 -10.75 12.69 19.65
CA THR A 651 -10.16 13.32 20.85
C THR A 651 -9.24 12.39 21.64
N CYS A 652 -9.16 11.11 21.26
CA CYS A 652 -8.25 10.10 21.81
C CYS A 652 -7.94 9.01 20.77
N GLY A 653 -7.06 8.06 21.12
CA GLY A 653 -6.74 6.91 20.26
C GLY A 653 -5.80 7.22 19.09
N ALA A 654 -5.73 6.29 18.12
CA ALA A 654 -4.79 6.34 17.00
C ALA A 654 -5.00 7.57 16.09
N LEU A 655 -6.25 7.89 15.74
CA LEU A 655 -6.56 9.05 14.92
C LEU A 655 -6.21 10.38 15.61
N TRP A 656 -6.36 10.46 16.92
CA TRP A 656 -5.93 11.65 17.67
C TRP A 656 -4.42 11.85 17.66
N LYS A 657 -3.65 10.77 17.78
CA LYS A 657 -2.19 10.82 17.60
C LYS A 657 -1.84 11.26 16.17
N TYR A 658 -2.51 10.69 15.17
CA TYR A 658 -2.29 11.00 13.77
C TYR A 658 -2.55 12.49 13.46
N ILE A 659 -3.68 13.05 13.89
CA ILE A 659 -4.01 14.48 13.72
C ILE A 659 -2.88 15.40 14.22
N LYS A 660 -2.25 15.04 15.35
CA LYS A 660 -1.20 15.86 15.97
C LYS A 660 0.14 15.82 15.25
N LEU A 661 0.40 14.76 14.48
CA LEU A 661 1.71 14.46 13.92
C LEU A 661 1.76 14.55 12.40
N VAL A 662 0.61 14.38 11.72
CA VAL A 662 0.58 14.23 10.28
C VAL A 662 0.93 15.53 9.55
N ALA A 663 1.85 15.42 8.59
CA ALA A 663 2.18 16.46 7.63
C ALA A 663 1.11 16.59 6.52
N PRO A 664 1.10 17.70 5.75
CA PRO A 664 0.21 17.84 4.60
C PRO A 664 0.41 16.74 3.54
N ALA A 665 -0.61 16.54 2.69
CA ALA A 665 -0.57 15.55 1.62
C ALA A 665 0.49 15.84 0.55
N SER A 666 0.79 17.13 0.30
CA SER A 666 1.91 17.59 -0.54
C SER A 666 3.28 17.08 -0.06
N ARG A 667 3.39 16.70 1.23
CA ARG A 667 4.57 16.11 1.87
C ARG A 667 4.39 14.62 2.21
N GLY A 668 3.43 13.95 1.56
CA GLY A 668 3.22 12.51 1.69
C GLY A 668 2.56 12.07 3.00
N CYS A 669 1.94 12.97 3.75
CA CYS A 669 1.28 12.67 5.02
C CYS A 669 2.17 11.94 6.05
N VAL A 670 3.48 12.21 6.07
CA VAL A 670 4.41 11.60 7.05
C VAL A 670 4.08 12.03 8.49
N THR A 671 4.48 11.25 9.49
CA THR A 671 4.08 11.45 10.91
C THR A 671 5.26 11.53 11.89
N ASP A 672 6.48 11.63 11.39
CA ASP A 672 7.73 11.51 12.14
C ASP A 672 8.73 12.66 11.85
N GLU A 673 8.23 13.86 11.55
CA GLU A 673 9.03 15.05 11.17
C GLU A 673 8.68 16.35 11.92
#